data_AF-A0AAD9MQY3-F1
#
_entry.id   AF-A0AAD9MQY3-F1
#
_cell.length_a   1.000
_cell.length_b   1.000
_cell.length_c   1.000
_cell.angle_alpha   90.00
_cell.angle_beta   90.00
_cell.angle_gamma   90.00
#
_symmetry.space_group_name_H-M   'P 1'
#
loop_
_entity.id
_entity.type
_entity.pdbx_description
1 polymer ?
#
loop_
_entity_poly.entity_id
_entity_poly.type
_entity_poly.pdbx_seq_one_letter_code
_entity_poly.pdbx_strand_id
1 'polypeptide(L)'
;MESDDFGSFTAADKTMNDDASDHQKEVEKLQKEKKLLEVEFGQKRAKFMELFKQKEDDLIKAGELLSEAQKEVTEKDEQVKRLRTEVDDIKTAVAISEATKEDYVLEIRRKYDEEVKSLQHIMKDAIEQAHQAAAHKFQQEHAKLIAGYEKLDKELQDTKQKLAQERDGLLASVTKTIQKKVGVVALGQSLTEQENLEDSMKKAQEDAEILKSVVLPLEEEIQSLKEQLHAANQKISQFEGKPLEDGSILVEGSDELDERLKELNQSLEVEKASRSDLEMYTAVLNTQKNVLQEDNEKLMNQLQEVVKYLEAERQAHNNLKQTWQMANDQFLQAQRLMMNDMRSMESVLTAEQQRQIEEMKKKDAEREADEKRLLEKEQNEKDVSIRNEDTDAALDSQQHDSKGSMTSLTSDELSKMEDDNSISINTPASLAASPAVNANTSLLRSQSNQSLQSITKELFDSGMQDTKSLSDEAGALRLSPDRSFHVPNLTEAQQKAITDPTPAAEASQSLIASIKAKAESFSTVGKRLVSEKEWDMMQKEVRTAREKLGRPCELCHNYESQLQSLQESERKSQDQIRTLERHLQAERQAMTNQQAYTEELENNLKTVAEQFQEQIAILTNKVQESEKTVNDLKQQYIHSQTDLQHHLRTLMADREAVQKELSHLQEENDSLVGKHSKHSQQLQEESINLPNNLEEMQLLLLKYREEIISAKVAKEHIEDNLKSELLFLKDQLLCEQQEKSNLEEAMSQEISQIQHELDKHKGLKSELDEIKKLKAELEGKVTSTDCQLRTIQDHNQKTINTLQSQVNELKNSKIALEAELAKMRAKVSSLQVDLDNSEAVQRDFVKLSQSLQIQLEKIRAAEHEVRWQHEEDIEECSNCRQPFSVTKRKHHCRHCGKIFCNDCLPKIVNSGPSLRPSRVCDVCHTILVRDATPYFSTELPQSPD
;
A
#
# COMPACT_ATOMS: atom_id res chain seq x y z
N MET A 1 -55.37 -20.79 123.98
CA MET A 1 -54.45 -21.83 123.52
C MET A 1 -55.13 -22.48 122.33
N GLU A 2 -54.59 -22.51 121.13
CA GLU A 2 -53.39 -21.87 120.59
C GLU A 2 -53.65 -21.57 119.12
N SER A 3 -53.17 -20.40 118.71
CA SER A 3 -52.75 -20.06 117.36
C SER A 3 -51.87 -21.15 116.76
N ASP A 4 -52.22 -21.62 115.55
CA ASP A 4 -51.35 -22.00 114.43
C ASP A 4 -52.05 -23.05 113.53
N ASP A 5 -52.75 -22.59 112.47
CA ASP A 5 -52.77 -23.30 111.17
C ASP A 5 -53.45 -22.45 110.07
N PHE A 6 -52.69 -21.61 109.36
CA PHE A 6 -53.13 -20.99 108.09
C PHE A 6 -51.93 -20.63 107.20
N GLY A 7 -50.99 -21.58 107.09
CA GLY A 7 -49.66 -21.38 106.49
C GLY A 7 -49.41 -22.10 105.16
N SER A 8 -50.42 -22.26 104.28
CA SER A 8 -50.23 -23.01 103.02
C SER A 8 -50.93 -22.48 101.75
N PHE A 9 -51.77 -21.43 101.81
CA PHE A 9 -52.54 -20.99 100.64
C PHE A 9 -51.96 -19.76 99.90
N THR A 10 -50.92 -19.12 100.44
CA THR A 10 -50.32 -17.89 99.87
C THR A 10 -49.14 -18.13 98.94
N ALA A 11 -48.71 -19.40 98.77
CA ALA A 11 -47.64 -19.78 97.86
C ALA A 11 -48.15 -20.03 96.43
N ALA A 12 -49.24 -20.79 96.28
CA ALA A 12 -49.81 -21.15 94.97
C ALA A 12 -50.35 -19.93 94.19
N ASP A 13 -51.00 -19.00 94.90
CA ASP A 13 -51.57 -17.78 94.32
C ASP A 13 -50.48 -16.78 93.90
N LYS A 14 -49.31 -16.81 94.55
CA LYS A 14 -48.11 -16.09 94.10
C LYS A 14 -47.53 -16.71 92.84
N THR A 15 -47.30 -18.03 92.83
CA THR A 15 -46.74 -18.71 91.64
C THR A 15 -47.61 -18.51 90.41
N MET A 16 -48.95 -18.60 90.51
CA MET A 16 -49.81 -18.36 89.36
C MET A 16 -49.79 -16.89 88.86
N ASN A 17 -49.61 -15.92 89.76
CA ASN A 17 -49.55 -14.51 89.40
C ASN A 17 -48.15 -14.10 88.87
N ASP A 18 -47.09 -14.73 89.37
CA ASP A 18 -45.72 -14.60 88.86
C ASP A 18 -45.60 -15.27 87.47
N ASP A 19 -46.15 -16.48 87.29
CA ASP A 19 -46.23 -17.16 85.98
C ASP A 19 -47.03 -16.32 84.96
N ALA A 20 -48.18 -15.76 85.37
CA ALA A 20 -48.96 -14.85 84.52
C ALA A 20 -48.21 -13.55 84.19
N SER A 21 -47.41 -13.02 85.14
CA SER A 21 -46.55 -11.86 84.91
C SER A 21 -45.45 -12.16 83.89
N ASP A 22 -44.82 -13.34 83.97
CA ASP A 22 -43.78 -13.75 83.02
C ASP A 22 -44.35 -14.12 81.65
N HIS A 23 -45.55 -14.71 81.57
CA HIS A 23 -46.27 -14.91 80.31
C HIS A 23 -46.63 -13.57 79.66
N GLN A 24 -47.07 -12.57 80.44
CA GLN A 24 -47.35 -11.22 79.94
C GLN A 24 -46.08 -10.53 79.42
N LYS A 25 -44.94 -10.66 80.11
CA LYS A 25 -43.63 -10.14 79.64
C LYS A 25 -43.19 -10.82 78.34
N GLU A 26 -43.36 -12.13 78.22
CA GLU A 26 -42.99 -12.87 77.02
C GLU A 26 -43.92 -12.52 75.84
N VAL A 27 -45.22 -12.31 76.07
CA VAL A 27 -46.15 -11.77 75.06
C VAL A 27 -45.73 -10.36 74.62
N GLU A 28 -45.36 -9.47 75.53
CA GLU A 28 -44.86 -8.13 75.19
C GLU A 28 -43.53 -8.15 74.42
N LYS A 29 -42.65 -9.11 74.75
CA LYS A 29 -41.39 -9.35 74.03
C LYS A 29 -41.65 -9.86 72.61
N LEU A 30 -42.49 -10.88 72.45
CA LEU A 30 -42.90 -11.41 71.14
C LEU A 30 -43.65 -10.35 70.30
N GLN A 31 -44.42 -9.45 70.92
CA GLN A 31 -45.03 -8.31 70.22
C GLN A 31 -43.99 -7.27 69.77
N LYS A 32 -42.91 -7.05 70.53
CA LYS A 32 -41.79 -6.19 70.12
C LYS A 32 -40.98 -6.82 68.98
N GLU A 33 -40.68 -8.12 69.06
CA GLU A 33 -40.02 -8.87 67.98
C GLU A 33 -40.86 -8.89 66.71
N LYS A 34 -42.18 -9.14 66.81
CA LYS A 34 -43.09 -9.04 65.67
C LYS A 34 -43.05 -7.67 65.02
N LYS A 35 -43.12 -6.58 65.79
CA LYS A 35 -43.03 -5.21 65.26
C LYS A 35 -41.68 -4.93 64.62
N LEU A 36 -40.59 -5.44 65.18
CA LEU A 36 -39.25 -5.32 64.60
C LEU A 36 -39.16 -6.05 63.25
N LEU A 37 -39.67 -7.29 63.17
CA LEU A 37 -39.73 -8.07 61.94
C LEU A 37 -40.65 -7.44 60.88
N GLU A 38 -41.77 -6.83 61.28
CA GLU A 38 -42.66 -6.07 60.38
C GLU A 38 -41.94 -4.83 59.80
N VAL A 39 -41.15 -4.12 60.62
CA VAL A 39 -40.33 -2.99 60.16
C VAL A 39 -39.19 -3.46 59.25
N GLU A 40 -38.46 -4.53 59.61
CA GLU A 40 -37.43 -5.11 58.75
C GLU A 40 -37.98 -5.59 57.40
N PHE A 41 -39.14 -6.25 57.41
CA PHE A 41 -39.81 -6.70 56.18
C PHE A 41 -40.24 -5.50 55.33
N GLY A 42 -40.78 -4.44 55.95
CA GLY A 42 -41.08 -3.17 55.28
C GLY A 42 -39.84 -2.54 54.64
N GLN A 43 -38.72 -2.48 55.34
CA GLN A 43 -37.44 -1.97 54.82
C GLN A 43 -36.89 -2.84 53.68
N LYS A 44 -36.91 -4.17 53.81
CA LYS A 44 -36.49 -5.12 52.76
C LYS A 44 -37.36 -4.96 51.51
N ARG A 45 -38.69 -4.85 51.67
CA ARG A 45 -39.63 -4.60 50.56
C ARG A 45 -39.38 -3.24 49.89
N ALA A 46 -39.13 -2.18 50.66
CA ALA A 46 -38.82 -0.87 50.12
C ALA A 46 -37.53 -0.90 49.26
N LYS A 47 -36.45 -1.51 49.77
CA LYS A 47 -35.19 -1.71 49.03
C LYS A 47 -35.38 -2.54 47.77
N PHE A 48 -36.18 -3.60 47.81
CA PHE A 48 -36.50 -4.39 46.61
C PHE A 48 -37.29 -3.59 45.58
N MET A 49 -38.24 -2.75 46.00
CA MET A 49 -39.01 -1.89 45.10
C MET A 49 -38.15 -0.78 44.48
N GLU A 50 -37.20 -0.22 45.25
CA GLU A 50 -36.20 0.74 44.77
C GLU A 50 -35.25 0.12 43.75
N LEU A 51 -34.71 -1.08 44.03
CA LEU A 51 -33.88 -1.83 43.08
C LEU A 51 -34.65 -2.24 41.81
N PHE A 52 -35.92 -2.65 41.94
CA PHE A 52 -36.76 -2.98 40.79
C PHE A 52 -36.98 -1.74 39.91
N LYS A 53 -37.34 -0.61 40.52
CA LYS A 53 -37.52 0.65 39.78
C LYS A 53 -36.23 1.13 39.13
N GLN A 54 -35.09 1.01 39.82
CA GLN A 54 -33.79 1.31 39.21
C GLN A 54 -33.51 0.42 37.99
N LYS A 55 -33.86 -0.87 38.05
CA LYS A 55 -33.69 -1.80 36.93
C LYS A 55 -34.67 -1.55 35.79
N GLU A 56 -35.88 -1.06 36.09
CA GLU A 56 -36.86 -0.58 35.11
C GLU A 56 -36.35 0.69 34.41
N ASP A 57 -35.83 1.67 35.16
CA ASP A 57 -35.20 2.89 34.62
C ASP A 57 -33.94 2.57 33.80
N ASP A 58 -33.13 1.59 34.20
CA ASP A 58 -31.97 1.10 33.44
C ASP A 58 -32.41 0.41 32.12
N LEU A 59 -33.48 -0.38 32.15
CA LEU A 59 -34.07 -1.05 30.97
C LEU A 59 -34.63 -0.04 29.97
N ILE A 60 -35.29 1.02 30.44
CA ILE A 60 -35.80 2.10 29.59
C ILE A 60 -34.64 2.79 28.87
N LYS A 61 -33.58 3.18 29.59
CA LYS A 61 -32.37 3.79 28.99
C LYS A 61 -31.69 2.87 27.99
N ALA A 62 -31.60 1.57 28.29
CA ALA A 62 -31.06 0.60 27.34
C ALA A 62 -31.92 0.48 26.07
N GLY A 63 -33.24 0.56 26.19
CA GLY A 63 -34.17 0.61 25.05
C GLY A 63 -34.06 1.89 24.24
N GLU A 64 -33.86 3.05 24.88
CA GLU A 64 -33.59 4.33 24.21
C GLU A 64 -32.28 4.30 23.43
N LEU A 65 -31.20 3.80 24.04
CA LEU A 65 -29.90 3.64 23.38
C LEU A 65 -29.96 2.65 22.21
N LEU A 66 -30.68 1.53 22.36
CA LEU A 66 -30.90 0.57 21.28
C LEU A 66 -31.71 1.21 20.13
N SER A 67 -32.71 2.02 20.44
CA SER A 67 -33.52 2.75 19.45
C SER A 67 -32.67 3.76 18.68
N GLU A 68 -31.79 4.50 19.34
CA GLU A 68 -30.90 5.45 18.67
C GLU A 68 -29.86 4.73 17.79
N ALA A 69 -29.22 3.67 18.30
CA ALA A 69 -28.33 2.84 17.51
C ALA A 69 -29.04 2.22 16.28
N GLN A 70 -30.30 1.82 16.43
CA GLN A 70 -31.11 1.31 15.32
C GLN A 70 -31.37 2.39 14.26
N LYS A 71 -31.62 3.65 14.66
CA LYS A 71 -31.74 4.78 13.71
C LYS A 71 -30.43 5.03 12.98
N GLU A 72 -29.31 5.11 13.69
CA GLU A 72 -27.99 5.30 13.08
C GLU A 72 -27.70 4.19 12.05
N VAL A 73 -27.96 2.92 12.39
CA VAL A 73 -27.83 1.80 11.45
C VAL A 73 -28.72 2.00 10.22
N THR A 74 -29.99 2.40 10.37
CA THR A 74 -30.86 2.65 9.22
C THR A 74 -30.40 3.82 8.34
N GLU A 75 -29.87 4.90 8.94
CA GLU A 75 -29.35 6.05 8.19
C GLU A 75 -28.06 5.69 7.43
N LYS A 76 -27.18 4.88 8.04
CA LYS A 76 -26.00 4.32 7.36
C LYS A 76 -26.39 3.35 6.24
N ASP A 77 -27.38 2.49 6.44
CA ASP A 77 -27.90 1.60 5.38
C ASP A 77 -28.48 2.38 4.21
N GLU A 78 -29.21 3.48 4.46
CA GLU A 78 -29.66 4.37 3.39
C GLU A 78 -28.50 5.08 2.68
N GLN A 79 -27.49 5.54 3.43
CA GLN A 79 -26.29 6.14 2.85
C GLN A 79 -25.53 5.15 1.96
N VAL A 80 -25.39 3.89 2.40
CA VAL A 80 -24.80 2.81 1.61
C VAL A 80 -25.63 2.50 0.36
N LYS A 81 -26.98 2.52 0.44
CA LYS A 81 -27.84 2.36 -0.74
C LYS A 81 -27.64 3.50 -1.75
N ARG A 82 -27.60 4.76 -1.29
CA ARG A 82 -27.35 5.93 -2.16
C ARG A 82 -25.98 5.85 -2.86
N LEU A 83 -24.93 5.53 -2.10
CA LEU A 83 -23.58 5.35 -2.66
C LEU A 83 -23.50 4.18 -3.65
N ARG A 84 -24.24 3.08 -3.42
CA ARG A 84 -24.32 1.98 -4.40
C ARG A 84 -24.98 2.43 -5.71
N THR A 85 -26.09 3.17 -5.64
CA THR A 85 -26.74 3.70 -6.85
C THR A 85 -25.86 4.68 -7.60
N GLU A 86 -25.15 5.59 -6.91
CA GLU A 86 -24.18 6.50 -7.55
C GLU A 86 -23.03 5.73 -8.22
N VAL A 87 -22.51 4.69 -7.59
CA VAL A 87 -21.47 3.82 -8.17
C VAL A 87 -21.98 3.08 -9.42
N ASP A 88 -23.23 2.60 -9.41
CA ASP A 88 -23.80 1.89 -10.56
C ASP A 88 -24.18 2.85 -11.72
N ASP A 89 -24.59 4.08 -11.42
CA ASP A 89 -24.75 5.16 -12.41
C ASP A 89 -23.40 5.53 -13.05
N ILE A 90 -22.33 5.66 -12.24
CA ILE A 90 -20.97 5.93 -12.73
C ILE A 90 -20.47 4.77 -13.61
N LYS A 91 -20.64 3.51 -13.21
CA LYS A 91 -20.30 2.35 -14.05
C LYS A 91 -21.03 2.39 -15.38
N THR A 92 -22.31 2.74 -15.37
CA THR A 92 -23.14 2.84 -16.58
C THR A 92 -22.63 3.97 -17.50
N ALA A 93 -22.27 5.13 -16.95
CA ALA A 93 -21.68 6.23 -17.69
C ALA A 93 -20.29 5.87 -18.27
N VAL A 94 -19.46 5.13 -17.53
CA VAL A 94 -18.16 4.62 -18.01
C VAL A 94 -18.36 3.64 -19.16
N ALA A 95 -19.26 2.66 -19.03
CA ALA A 95 -19.54 1.69 -20.10
C ALA A 95 -20.05 2.36 -21.39
N ILE A 96 -20.89 3.40 -21.29
CA ILE A 96 -21.33 4.21 -22.44
C ILE A 96 -20.14 4.99 -23.04
N SER A 97 -19.24 5.54 -22.20
CA SER A 97 -18.04 6.23 -22.67
C SER A 97 -17.04 5.28 -23.35
N GLU A 98 -16.92 4.04 -22.90
CA GLU A 98 -16.06 3.03 -23.51
C GLU A 98 -16.63 2.58 -24.86
N ALA A 99 -17.92 2.22 -24.92
CA ALA A 99 -18.58 1.83 -26.17
C ALA A 99 -18.50 2.95 -27.24
N THR A 100 -18.75 4.21 -26.86
CA THR A 100 -18.64 5.35 -27.80
C THR A 100 -17.22 5.64 -28.27
N LYS A 101 -16.20 5.37 -27.44
CA LYS A 101 -14.79 5.42 -27.88
C LYS A 101 -14.46 4.26 -28.82
N GLU A 102 -14.97 3.06 -28.55
CA GLU A 102 -14.76 1.88 -29.39
C GLU A 102 -15.39 2.07 -30.78
N ASP A 103 -16.65 2.56 -30.85
CA ASP A 103 -17.31 2.96 -32.10
C ASP A 103 -16.50 3.99 -32.89
N TYR A 104 -15.93 5.00 -32.21
CA TYR A 104 -15.10 6.02 -32.85
C TYR A 104 -13.77 5.44 -33.39
N VAL A 105 -13.15 4.51 -32.66
CA VAL A 105 -11.94 3.78 -33.13
C VAL A 105 -12.27 2.88 -34.32
N LEU A 106 -13.43 2.20 -34.31
CA LEU A 106 -13.91 1.39 -35.44
C LEU A 106 -14.16 2.24 -36.68
N GLU A 107 -14.79 3.41 -36.55
CA GLU A 107 -15.03 4.34 -37.66
C GLU A 107 -13.72 4.93 -38.22
N ILE A 108 -12.73 5.20 -37.36
CA ILE A 108 -11.38 5.58 -37.81
C ILE A 108 -10.70 4.43 -38.56
N ARG A 109 -10.74 3.20 -38.03
CA ARG A 109 -10.19 2.02 -38.71
C ARG A 109 -10.84 1.83 -40.08
N ARG A 110 -12.18 1.94 -40.18
CA ARG A 110 -12.93 1.84 -41.44
C ARG A 110 -12.44 2.85 -42.48
N LYS A 111 -12.22 4.11 -42.09
CA LYS A 111 -11.69 5.15 -42.97
C LYS A 111 -10.29 4.83 -43.47
N TYR A 112 -9.38 4.42 -42.59
CA TYR A 112 -8.03 4.02 -43.02
C TYR A 112 -8.05 2.79 -43.93
N ASP A 113 -8.93 1.81 -43.67
CA ASP A 113 -9.14 0.65 -44.53
C ASP A 113 -9.64 1.05 -45.94
N GLU A 114 -10.52 2.04 -46.03
CA GLU A 114 -11.04 2.60 -47.29
C GLU A 114 -9.99 3.42 -48.03
N GLU A 115 -9.19 4.24 -47.32
CA GLU A 115 -8.05 4.96 -47.90
C GLU A 115 -6.98 4.00 -48.42
N VAL A 116 -6.62 2.95 -47.67
CA VAL A 116 -5.68 1.91 -48.10
C VAL A 116 -6.19 1.17 -49.33
N LYS A 117 -7.48 0.79 -49.38
CA LYS A 117 -8.09 0.16 -50.57
C LYS A 117 -8.08 1.10 -51.79
N SER A 118 -8.36 2.39 -51.58
CA SER A 118 -8.29 3.41 -52.62
C SER A 118 -6.88 3.58 -53.18
N LEU A 119 -5.88 3.72 -52.30
CA LEU A 119 -4.47 3.81 -52.67
C LEU A 119 -3.96 2.54 -53.39
N GLN A 120 -4.36 1.35 -52.92
CA GLN A 120 -4.05 0.08 -53.58
C GLN A 120 -4.68 0.01 -54.99
N HIS A 121 -5.91 0.49 -55.17
CA HIS A 121 -6.55 0.54 -56.49
C HIS A 121 -5.84 1.53 -57.43
N ILE A 122 -5.53 2.74 -56.96
CA ILE A 122 -4.78 3.75 -57.73
C ILE A 122 -3.40 3.20 -58.12
N MET A 123 -2.69 2.54 -57.20
CA MET A 123 -1.39 1.94 -57.48
C MET A 123 -1.50 0.79 -58.49
N LYS A 124 -2.54 -0.04 -58.40
CA LYS A 124 -2.81 -1.09 -59.39
C LYS A 124 -3.07 -0.51 -60.77
N ASP A 125 -3.94 0.50 -60.87
CA ASP A 125 -4.26 1.16 -62.15
C ASP A 125 -3.03 1.85 -62.76
N ALA A 126 -2.18 2.47 -61.93
CA ALA A 126 -0.90 3.05 -62.38
C ALA A 126 0.08 1.99 -62.90
N ILE A 127 0.16 0.82 -62.23
CA ILE A 127 0.96 -0.32 -62.70
C ILE A 127 0.39 -0.86 -64.02
N GLU A 128 -0.92 -1.01 -64.14
CA GLU A 128 -1.62 -1.50 -65.33
C GLU A 128 -1.39 -0.54 -66.53
N GLN A 129 -1.49 0.77 -66.32
CA GLN A 129 -1.16 1.80 -67.33
C GLN A 129 0.32 1.78 -67.71
N ALA A 130 1.25 1.62 -66.76
CA ALA A 130 2.67 1.51 -67.03
C ALA A 130 3.00 0.25 -67.88
N HIS A 131 2.36 -0.89 -67.57
CA HIS A 131 2.46 -2.11 -68.38
C HIS A 131 1.91 -1.91 -69.80
N GLN A 132 0.75 -1.27 -69.96
CA GLN A 132 0.17 -0.97 -71.28
C GLN A 132 1.06 -0.04 -72.10
N ALA A 133 1.63 1.01 -71.48
CA ALA A 133 2.56 1.93 -72.14
C ALA A 133 3.87 1.24 -72.54
N ALA A 134 4.41 0.36 -71.69
CA ALA A 134 5.59 -0.45 -72.01
C ALA A 134 5.32 -1.44 -73.15
N ALA A 135 4.18 -2.14 -73.12
CA ALA A 135 3.76 -3.04 -74.20
C ALA A 135 3.58 -2.31 -75.53
N HIS A 136 2.96 -1.12 -75.52
CA HIS A 136 2.82 -0.29 -76.72
C HIS A 136 4.18 0.16 -77.28
N LYS A 137 5.11 0.62 -76.43
CA LYS A 137 6.50 0.92 -76.85
C LYS A 137 7.18 -0.29 -77.48
N PHE A 138 7.04 -1.47 -76.86
CA PHE A 138 7.65 -2.70 -77.37
C PHE A 138 7.07 -3.10 -78.74
N GLN A 139 5.75 -3.00 -78.93
CA GLN A 139 5.09 -3.22 -80.22
C GLN A 139 5.56 -2.21 -81.28
N GLN A 140 5.77 -0.95 -80.90
CA GLN A 140 6.23 0.10 -81.81
C GLN A 140 7.68 -0.11 -82.27
N GLU A 141 8.59 -0.51 -81.36
CA GLU A 141 9.96 -0.91 -81.72
C GLU A 141 9.99 -2.20 -82.55
N HIS A 142 9.14 -3.18 -82.23
CA HIS A 142 9.00 -4.39 -83.03
C HIS A 142 8.52 -4.08 -84.46
N ALA A 143 7.58 -3.14 -84.63
CA ALA A 143 7.13 -2.68 -85.94
C ALA A 143 8.23 -1.93 -86.72
N LYS A 144 9.04 -1.08 -86.05
CA LYS A 144 10.22 -0.43 -86.65
C LYS A 144 11.25 -1.46 -87.10
N LEU A 145 11.52 -2.49 -86.28
CA LEU A 145 12.42 -3.59 -86.61
C LEU A 145 11.92 -4.36 -87.84
N ILE A 146 10.63 -4.71 -87.91
CA ILE A 146 10.04 -5.35 -89.10
C ILE A 146 10.22 -4.48 -90.34
N ALA A 147 9.86 -3.19 -90.29
CA ALA A 147 10.05 -2.28 -91.42
C ALA A 147 11.53 -2.13 -91.82
N GLY A 148 12.45 -2.17 -90.85
CA GLY A 148 13.89 -2.24 -91.07
C GLY A 148 14.32 -3.52 -91.80
N TYR A 149 13.85 -4.68 -91.35
CA TYR A 149 14.09 -5.97 -92.02
C TYR A 149 13.51 -6.03 -93.43
N GLU A 150 12.29 -5.52 -93.64
CA GLU A 150 11.67 -5.44 -94.97
C GLU A 150 12.47 -4.53 -95.91
N LYS A 151 12.93 -3.37 -95.42
CA LYS A 151 13.80 -2.48 -96.18
C LYS A 151 15.13 -3.15 -96.51
N LEU A 152 15.75 -3.82 -95.54
CA LEU A 152 17.02 -4.50 -95.72
C LEU A 152 16.89 -5.68 -96.69
N ASP A 153 15.81 -6.48 -96.64
CA ASP A 153 15.56 -7.53 -97.63
C ASP A 153 15.29 -6.94 -99.02
N LYS A 154 14.65 -5.77 -99.12
CA LYS A 154 14.50 -5.05 -100.40
C LYS A 154 15.84 -4.61 -100.96
N GLU A 155 16.72 -4.04 -100.14
CA GLU A 155 18.10 -3.69 -100.52
C GLU A 155 18.93 -4.96 -100.87
N LEU A 156 18.67 -6.08 -100.20
CA LEU A 156 19.28 -7.39 -100.47
C LEU A 156 18.73 -8.02 -101.76
N GLN A 157 17.45 -7.81 -102.10
CA GLN A 157 16.85 -8.18 -103.38
C GLN A 157 17.38 -7.30 -104.51
N ASP A 158 17.44 -5.98 -104.34
CA ASP A 158 18.00 -5.05 -105.33
C ASP A 158 19.48 -5.33 -105.59
N THR A 159 20.28 -5.61 -104.55
CA THR A 159 21.68 -6.01 -104.71
C THR A 159 21.81 -7.39 -105.32
N LYS A 160 20.98 -8.38 -104.96
CA LYS A 160 20.89 -9.67 -105.67
C LYS A 160 20.47 -9.50 -107.14
N GLN A 161 19.63 -8.53 -107.46
CA GLN A 161 19.12 -8.27 -108.81
C GLN A 161 20.16 -7.52 -109.65
N LYS A 162 20.94 -6.61 -109.05
CA LYS A 162 22.15 -6.03 -109.65
C LYS A 162 23.23 -7.09 -109.87
N LEU A 163 23.50 -7.95 -108.87
CA LEU A 163 24.34 -9.14 -109.03
C LEU A 163 23.78 -10.13 -110.06
N ALA A 164 22.46 -10.20 -110.24
CA ALA A 164 21.84 -11.00 -111.30
C ALA A 164 22.00 -10.37 -112.68
N GLN A 165 21.96 -9.03 -112.80
CA GLN A 165 22.25 -8.31 -114.04
C GLN A 165 23.74 -8.32 -114.40
N GLU A 166 24.64 -8.19 -113.42
CA GLU A 166 26.08 -8.42 -113.60
C GLU A 166 26.35 -9.89 -113.93
N ARG A 167 25.66 -10.83 -113.29
CA ARG A 167 25.67 -12.24 -113.70
C ARG A 167 25.13 -12.39 -115.10
N ASP A 168 24.03 -11.80 -115.53
CA ASP A 168 23.49 -11.96 -116.89
C ASP A 168 24.42 -11.33 -117.95
N GLY A 169 25.13 -10.25 -117.60
CA GLY A 169 26.24 -9.71 -118.40
C GLY A 169 27.46 -10.64 -118.50
N LEU A 170 27.63 -11.59 -117.57
CA LEU A 170 28.75 -12.54 -117.49
C LEU A 170 28.35 -14.01 -117.81
N LEU A 171 27.07 -14.34 -117.74
CA LEU A 171 26.44 -15.67 -117.88
C LEU A 171 25.52 -15.79 -119.10
N ALA A 172 25.37 -14.72 -119.89
CA ALA A 172 25.14 -14.87 -121.33
C ALA A 172 26.20 -15.78 -122.00
N SER A 173 27.35 -16.00 -121.35
CA SER A 173 28.43 -16.88 -121.81
C SER A 173 28.43 -18.31 -121.21
N VAL A 174 27.70 -18.63 -120.14
CA VAL A 174 27.77 -19.97 -119.50
C VAL A 174 26.39 -20.51 -119.09
N THR A 175 25.74 -21.14 -120.07
CA THR A 175 25.13 -22.49 -119.97
C THR A 175 24.48 -22.86 -118.62
N LYS A 176 23.16 -22.74 -118.45
CA LYS A 176 22.13 -23.63 -119.03
C LYS A 176 22.28 -25.13 -118.66
N THR A 177 22.23 -25.48 -117.38
CA THR A 177 21.89 -26.86 -116.95
C THR A 177 21.22 -26.89 -115.57
N ILE A 178 20.37 -27.90 -115.35
CA ILE A 178 19.69 -28.28 -114.09
C ILE A 178 18.52 -27.37 -113.68
N GLN A 179 17.33 -27.78 -114.12
CA GLN A 179 16.03 -27.31 -113.66
C GLN A 179 15.30 -28.47 -112.95
N LYS A 180 14.46 -28.15 -111.96
CA LYS A 180 13.18 -28.86 -111.62
C LYS A 180 13.19 -30.01 -110.58
N LYS A 181 12.82 -29.67 -109.33
CA LYS A 181 11.61 -30.18 -108.58
C LYS A 181 11.42 -29.36 -107.27
N VAL A 182 10.34 -28.56 -107.14
CA VAL A 182 9.11 -28.82 -106.32
C VAL A 182 9.39 -28.91 -104.80
N GLY A 183 8.73 -28.19 -103.88
CA GLY A 183 7.70 -27.13 -103.91
C GLY A 183 7.27 -26.80 -102.45
N VAL A 184 7.25 -25.54 -101.99
CA VAL A 184 6.09 -24.61 -101.86
C VAL A 184 5.14 -24.89 -100.66
N VAL A 185 4.73 -23.81 -99.96
CA VAL A 185 3.84 -23.69 -98.76
C VAL A 185 4.53 -24.01 -97.40
N ALA A 186 4.37 -23.32 -96.26
CA ALA A 186 4.09 -21.92 -95.83
C ALA A 186 3.22 -21.88 -94.54
N LEU A 187 3.43 -20.84 -93.71
CA LEU A 187 2.65 -20.38 -92.54
C LEU A 187 2.51 -21.30 -91.30
N GLY A 188 3.02 -20.80 -90.16
CA GLY A 188 2.12 -20.17 -89.16
C GLY A 188 1.99 -20.80 -87.76
N GLN A 189 1.96 -19.91 -86.75
CA GLN A 189 1.53 -20.10 -85.34
C GLN A 189 2.49 -20.95 -84.45
N SER A 190 2.95 -20.55 -83.25
CA SER A 190 2.47 -19.72 -82.12
C SER A 190 1.84 -20.53 -80.97
N LEU A 191 2.23 -20.19 -79.73
CA LEU A 191 1.77 -20.68 -78.42
C LEU A 191 2.21 -22.09 -77.96
N THR A 192 2.98 -22.14 -76.87
CA THR A 192 2.97 -23.20 -75.82
C THR A 192 3.67 -22.69 -74.55
N GLU A 193 2.94 -21.93 -73.73
CA GLU A 193 3.25 -21.77 -72.29
C GLU A 193 2.12 -22.44 -71.51
N GLN A 194 2.16 -23.77 -71.36
CA GLN A 194 1.07 -24.51 -70.71
C GLN A 194 1.50 -25.82 -70.00
N GLU A 195 2.71 -25.87 -69.42
CA GLU A 195 3.20 -27.05 -68.68
C GLU A 195 3.42 -26.81 -67.17
N ASN A 196 3.18 -25.61 -66.62
CA ASN A 196 3.57 -25.27 -65.23
C ASN A 196 2.42 -25.20 -64.21
N LEU A 197 1.18 -25.52 -64.60
CA LEU A 197 0.01 -25.45 -63.70
C LEU A 197 -0.48 -26.85 -63.25
N GLU A 198 -0.25 -27.88 -64.06
CA GLU A 198 -0.77 -29.24 -63.84
C GLU A 198 -0.01 -29.95 -62.69
N ASP A 199 1.32 -29.80 -62.62
CA ASP A 199 2.15 -30.35 -61.53
C ASP A 199 1.84 -29.71 -60.16
N SER A 200 1.47 -28.43 -60.13
CA SER A 200 1.11 -27.74 -58.88
C SER A 200 -0.21 -28.25 -58.30
N MET A 201 -1.19 -28.57 -59.15
CA MET A 201 -2.48 -29.13 -58.70
C MET A 201 -2.31 -30.55 -58.16
N LYS A 202 -1.45 -31.35 -58.79
CA LYS A 202 -1.19 -32.75 -58.42
C LYS A 202 -0.58 -32.87 -57.02
N LYS A 203 0.40 -32.03 -56.69
CA LYS A 203 1.05 -32.01 -55.38
C LYS A 203 0.08 -31.62 -54.24
N ALA A 204 -0.78 -30.64 -54.47
CA ALA A 204 -1.81 -30.25 -53.50
C ALA A 204 -2.84 -31.37 -53.24
N GLN A 205 -3.06 -32.25 -54.21
CA GLN A 205 -3.97 -33.39 -54.10
C GLN A 205 -3.35 -34.55 -53.31
N GLU A 206 -2.04 -34.80 -53.48
CA GLU A 206 -1.27 -35.79 -52.70
C GLU A 206 -1.16 -35.39 -51.21
N ASP A 207 -0.87 -34.12 -50.91
CA ASP A 207 -0.78 -33.60 -49.52
C ASP A 207 -2.13 -33.72 -48.76
N ALA A 208 -3.26 -33.53 -49.47
CA ALA A 208 -4.61 -33.67 -48.89
C ALA A 208 -4.96 -35.14 -48.56
N GLU A 209 -4.44 -36.11 -49.31
CA GLU A 209 -4.71 -37.53 -49.10
C GLU A 209 -3.88 -38.09 -47.93
N ILE A 210 -2.65 -37.60 -47.74
CA ILE A 210 -1.80 -37.90 -46.57
C ILE A 210 -2.47 -37.43 -45.27
N LEU A 211 -2.96 -36.18 -45.21
CA LEU A 211 -3.65 -35.66 -44.03
C LEU A 211 -4.89 -36.49 -43.65
N LYS A 212 -5.62 -36.98 -44.65
CA LYS A 212 -6.80 -37.83 -44.46
C LYS A 212 -6.48 -39.18 -43.79
N SER A 213 -5.28 -39.71 -44.01
CA SER A 213 -4.81 -40.96 -43.39
C SER A 213 -4.53 -40.87 -41.88
N VAL A 214 -4.31 -39.65 -41.36
CA VAL A 214 -4.01 -39.39 -39.94
C VAL A 214 -5.24 -38.94 -39.15
N VAL A 215 -6.16 -38.20 -39.79
CA VAL A 215 -7.35 -37.66 -39.10
C VAL A 215 -8.40 -38.74 -38.82
N LEU A 216 -8.68 -39.64 -39.77
CA LEU A 216 -9.75 -40.64 -39.62
C LEU A 216 -9.57 -41.58 -38.40
N PRO A 217 -8.37 -42.12 -38.10
CA PRO A 217 -8.16 -42.92 -36.89
C PRO A 217 -8.41 -42.15 -35.58
N LEU A 218 -8.09 -40.85 -35.55
CA LEU A 218 -8.28 -40.00 -34.37
C LEU A 218 -9.76 -39.67 -34.15
N GLU A 219 -10.54 -39.50 -35.23
CA GLU A 219 -12.00 -39.30 -35.13
C GLU A 219 -12.71 -40.55 -34.59
N GLU A 220 -12.29 -41.75 -35.00
CA GLU A 220 -12.80 -43.03 -34.47
C GLU A 220 -12.46 -43.22 -32.97
N GLU A 221 -11.23 -42.87 -32.56
CA GLU A 221 -10.79 -43.00 -31.16
C GLU A 221 -11.52 -42.03 -30.23
N ILE A 222 -11.75 -40.79 -30.66
CA ILE A 222 -12.57 -39.79 -29.94
C ILE A 222 -14.02 -40.26 -29.77
N GLN A 223 -14.59 -40.94 -30.78
CA GLN A 223 -15.96 -41.45 -30.71
C GLN A 223 -16.08 -42.61 -29.70
N SER A 224 -15.10 -43.54 -29.70
CA SER A 224 -15.02 -44.64 -28.72
C SER A 224 -14.94 -44.13 -27.27
N LEU A 225 -14.12 -43.10 -27.01
CA LEU A 225 -13.97 -42.50 -25.68
C LEU A 225 -15.27 -41.83 -25.18
N LYS A 226 -16.05 -41.20 -26.07
CA LYS A 226 -17.36 -40.61 -25.73
C LYS A 226 -18.38 -41.67 -25.31
N GLU A 227 -18.41 -42.82 -25.97
CA GLU A 227 -19.33 -43.91 -25.62
C GLU A 227 -18.98 -44.54 -24.26
N GLN A 228 -17.70 -44.71 -23.95
CA GLN A 228 -17.25 -45.21 -22.65
C GLN A 228 -17.59 -44.25 -21.50
N LEU A 229 -17.42 -42.94 -21.71
CA LEU A 229 -17.80 -41.91 -20.74
C LEU A 229 -19.31 -41.94 -20.45
N HIS A 230 -20.14 -42.11 -21.49
CA HIS A 230 -21.59 -42.16 -21.32
C HIS A 230 -22.05 -43.40 -20.54
N ALA A 231 -21.42 -44.55 -20.77
CA ALA A 231 -21.68 -45.80 -20.05
C ALA A 231 -21.20 -45.76 -18.57
N ALA A 232 -20.17 -44.99 -18.25
CA ALA A 232 -19.73 -44.77 -16.88
C ALA A 232 -20.74 -43.93 -16.08
N ASN A 233 -21.19 -42.81 -16.64
CA ASN A 233 -22.19 -41.93 -16.01
C ASN A 233 -23.53 -42.64 -15.75
N GLN A 234 -23.94 -43.54 -16.64
CA GLN A 234 -25.18 -44.32 -16.46
C GLN A 234 -25.10 -45.33 -15.30
N LYS A 235 -23.90 -45.79 -14.91
CA LYS A 235 -23.70 -46.65 -13.73
C LYS A 235 -23.75 -45.86 -12.42
N ILE A 236 -23.20 -44.65 -12.40
CA ILE A 236 -23.18 -43.79 -11.20
C ILE A 236 -24.61 -43.47 -10.74
N SER A 237 -25.49 -43.11 -11.68
CA SER A 237 -26.90 -42.81 -11.41
C SER A 237 -27.72 -43.99 -10.82
N GLN A 238 -27.24 -45.23 -10.92
CA GLN A 238 -27.92 -46.40 -10.33
C GLN A 238 -27.63 -46.62 -8.84
N PHE A 239 -26.64 -45.93 -8.25
CA PHE A 239 -26.23 -46.12 -6.86
C PHE A 239 -26.75 -45.06 -5.86
N GLU A 240 -27.33 -43.95 -6.33
CA GLU A 240 -27.72 -42.82 -5.48
C GLU A 240 -29.16 -42.89 -4.91
N GLY A 241 -29.86 -44.03 -5.06
CA GLY A 241 -31.32 -44.11 -4.89
C GLY A 241 -31.89 -45.17 -3.93
N LYS A 242 -31.43 -45.26 -2.66
CA LYS A 242 -32.14 -46.01 -1.59
C LYS A 242 -31.88 -45.48 -0.16
N PRO A 243 -32.90 -44.92 0.53
CA PRO A 243 -32.95 -44.89 1.99
C PRO A 243 -33.60 -46.18 2.54
N LEU A 244 -33.25 -46.56 3.78
CA LEU A 244 -33.79 -47.72 4.50
C LEU A 244 -34.58 -47.28 5.73
N GLU A 245 -35.72 -47.95 5.96
CA GLU A 245 -36.66 -47.66 7.05
C GLU A 245 -36.27 -48.35 8.37
N ASP A 246 -36.50 -47.60 9.45
CA ASP A 246 -37.12 -47.94 10.73
C ASP A 246 -36.81 -49.24 11.51
N GLY A 247 -36.76 -49.12 12.85
CA GLY A 247 -36.41 -50.23 13.75
C GLY A 247 -36.65 -49.92 15.24
N SER A 248 -37.92 -49.93 15.66
CA SER A 248 -38.32 -49.67 17.05
C SER A 248 -38.35 -50.95 17.91
N ILE A 249 -37.80 -50.88 19.14
CA ILE A 249 -37.97 -51.88 20.20
C ILE A 249 -38.23 -51.18 21.54
N LEU A 250 -39.32 -51.58 22.21
CA LEU A 250 -39.76 -51.08 23.52
C LEU A 250 -39.03 -51.77 24.69
N VAL A 251 -38.57 -51.01 25.69
CA VAL A 251 -38.47 -51.44 27.10
C VAL A 251 -38.74 -50.23 28.01
N GLU A 252 -39.48 -50.45 29.11
CA GLU A 252 -39.93 -49.42 30.05
C GLU A 252 -38.79 -48.84 30.93
N GLY A 253 -38.75 -47.51 31.07
CA GLY A 253 -37.81 -46.78 31.92
C GLY A 253 -38.02 -45.26 31.86
N SER A 254 -39.29 -44.82 31.80
CA SER A 254 -39.69 -43.69 30.95
C SER A 254 -39.14 -42.31 31.29
N ASP A 255 -38.95 -41.94 32.56
CA ASP A 255 -38.68 -40.54 32.89
C ASP A 255 -37.17 -40.17 32.87
N GLU A 256 -36.30 -41.01 33.46
CA GLU A 256 -34.85 -40.75 33.47
C GLU A 256 -34.19 -41.03 32.10
N LEU A 257 -34.77 -41.94 31.30
CA LEU A 257 -34.35 -42.13 29.90
C LEU A 257 -34.85 -41.01 28.98
N ASP A 258 -36.06 -40.47 29.15
CA ASP A 258 -36.53 -39.35 28.32
C ASP A 258 -35.78 -38.05 28.60
N GLU A 259 -35.36 -37.80 29.85
CA GLU A 259 -34.55 -36.64 30.20
C GLU A 259 -33.11 -36.78 29.63
N ARG A 260 -32.49 -37.95 29.77
CA ARG A 260 -31.21 -38.25 29.09
C ARG A 260 -31.32 -38.28 27.57
N LEU A 261 -32.43 -38.74 26.99
CA LEU A 261 -32.66 -38.70 25.54
C LEU A 261 -32.82 -37.25 25.07
N LYS A 262 -33.45 -36.37 25.85
CA LYS A 262 -33.47 -34.93 25.55
C LYS A 262 -32.09 -34.31 25.61
N GLU A 263 -31.30 -34.58 26.65
CA GLU A 263 -29.91 -34.07 26.75
C GLU A 263 -29.03 -34.59 25.60
N LEU A 264 -29.13 -35.89 25.28
CA LEU A 264 -28.37 -36.51 24.20
C LEU A 264 -28.82 -36.02 22.82
N ASN A 265 -30.12 -35.83 22.61
CA ASN A 265 -30.67 -35.30 21.36
C ASN A 265 -30.36 -33.80 21.21
N GLN A 266 -30.37 -33.02 22.29
CA GLN A 266 -29.92 -31.63 22.27
C GLN A 266 -28.41 -31.53 21.98
N SER A 267 -27.60 -32.43 22.56
CA SER A 267 -26.17 -32.54 22.24
C SER A 267 -25.95 -32.92 20.78
N LEU A 268 -26.75 -33.85 20.25
CA LEU A 268 -26.72 -34.28 18.85
C LEU A 268 -27.17 -33.16 17.88
N GLU A 269 -28.16 -32.34 18.23
CA GLU A 269 -28.55 -31.18 17.41
C GLU A 269 -27.48 -30.08 17.43
N VAL A 270 -26.79 -29.87 18.57
CA VAL A 270 -25.62 -28.98 18.63
C VAL A 270 -24.46 -29.54 17.80
N GLU A 271 -24.23 -30.86 17.82
CA GLU A 271 -23.21 -31.50 17.00
C GLU A 271 -23.55 -31.43 15.50
N LYS A 272 -24.81 -31.67 15.11
CA LYS A 272 -25.33 -31.46 13.74
C LYS A 272 -25.18 -30.02 13.28
N ALA A 273 -25.48 -29.03 14.13
CA ALA A 273 -25.26 -27.62 13.82
C ALA A 273 -23.77 -27.33 13.57
N SER A 274 -22.89 -27.78 14.48
CA SER A 274 -21.43 -27.61 14.32
C SER A 274 -20.88 -28.31 13.06
N ARG A 275 -21.50 -29.42 12.66
CA ARG A 275 -21.19 -30.14 11.42
C ARG A 275 -21.68 -29.40 10.19
N SER A 276 -22.88 -28.82 10.22
CA SER A 276 -23.40 -27.94 9.17
C SER A 276 -22.49 -26.71 8.99
N ASP A 277 -22.00 -26.12 10.09
CA ASP A 277 -21.05 -25.03 10.05
C ASP A 277 -19.71 -25.47 9.43
N LEU A 278 -19.19 -26.65 9.81
CA LEU A 278 -17.99 -27.24 9.20
C LEU A 278 -18.15 -27.56 7.71
N GLU A 279 -19.32 -28.05 7.30
CA GLU A 279 -19.65 -28.32 5.90
C GLU A 279 -19.76 -26.99 5.11
N MET A 280 -20.32 -25.93 5.71
CA MET A 280 -20.33 -24.57 5.15
C MET A 280 -18.90 -23.98 5.04
N TYR A 281 -18.07 -24.08 6.08
CA TYR A 281 -16.66 -23.66 6.02
C TYR A 281 -15.89 -24.43 4.94
N THR A 282 -16.13 -25.73 4.81
CA THR A 282 -15.52 -26.56 3.76
C THR A 282 -15.98 -26.15 2.36
N ALA A 283 -17.27 -25.79 2.19
CA ALA A 283 -17.79 -25.25 0.94
C ALA A 283 -17.20 -23.87 0.59
N VAL A 284 -17.06 -22.97 1.57
CA VAL A 284 -16.40 -21.67 1.40
C VAL A 284 -14.93 -21.84 1.01
N LEU A 285 -14.19 -22.72 1.70
CA LEU A 285 -12.79 -23.01 1.39
C LEU A 285 -12.61 -23.64 0.00
N ASN A 286 -13.50 -24.55 -0.41
CA ASN A 286 -13.49 -25.09 -1.77
C ASN A 286 -13.86 -24.01 -2.82
N THR A 287 -14.75 -23.09 -2.50
CA THR A 287 -15.10 -21.97 -3.40
C THR A 287 -13.91 -21.01 -3.55
N GLN A 288 -13.25 -20.64 -2.45
CA GLN A 288 -12.02 -19.84 -2.47
C GLN A 288 -10.89 -20.56 -3.23
N LYS A 289 -10.72 -21.86 -3.04
CA LYS A 289 -9.77 -22.67 -3.78
C LYS A 289 -10.04 -22.64 -5.29
N ASN A 290 -11.30 -22.80 -5.70
CA ASN A 290 -11.67 -22.76 -7.12
C ASN A 290 -11.39 -21.38 -7.74
N VAL A 291 -11.76 -20.28 -7.05
CA VAL A 291 -11.44 -18.91 -7.49
C VAL A 291 -9.93 -18.72 -7.64
N LEU A 292 -9.14 -19.17 -6.66
CA LEU A 292 -7.66 -19.11 -6.74
C LEU A 292 -7.08 -19.99 -7.85
N GLN A 293 -7.73 -21.10 -8.22
CA GLN A 293 -7.33 -21.91 -9.37
C GLN A 293 -7.67 -21.20 -10.69
N GLU A 294 -8.87 -20.66 -10.84
CA GLU A 294 -9.26 -19.87 -12.01
C GLU A 294 -8.37 -18.64 -12.21
N ASP A 295 -8.02 -17.93 -11.15
CA ASP A 295 -7.16 -16.74 -11.23
C ASP A 295 -5.71 -17.12 -11.57
N ASN A 296 -5.22 -18.26 -11.08
CA ASN A 296 -3.93 -18.82 -11.49
C ASN A 296 -3.94 -19.25 -12.96
N GLU A 297 -5.00 -19.89 -13.45
CA GLU A 297 -5.17 -20.23 -14.87
C GLU A 297 -5.24 -18.97 -15.76
N LYS A 298 -5.95 -17.91 -15.33
CA LYS A 298 -5.95 -16.60 -16.01
C LYS A 298 -4.55 -15.99 -16.06
N LEU A 299 -3.82 -15.98 -14.94
CA LEU A 299 -2.44 -15.47 -14.88
C LEU A 299 -1.49 -16.27 -15.78
N MET A 300 -1.62 -17.60 -15.83
CA MET A 300 -0.83 -18.45 -16.72
C MET A 300 -1.14 -18.19 -18.20
N ASN A 301 -2.41 -17.98 -18.55
CA ASN A 301 -2.81 -17.62 -19.92
C ASN A 301 -2.29 -16.22 -20.31
N GLN A 302 -2.41 -15.22 -19.43
CA GLN A 302 -1.83 -13.88 -19.64
C GLN A 302 -0.31 -13.94 -19.81
N LEU A 303 0.39 -14.76 -19.01
CA LEU A 303 1.83 -14.94 -19.14
C LEU A 303 2.21 -15.58 -20.48
N GLN A 304 1.47 -16.57 -20.95
CA GLN A 304 1.66 -17.16 -22.29
C GLN A 304 1.42 -16.13 -23.41
N GLU A 305 0.43 -15.26 -23.25
CA GLU A 305 0.15 -14.19 -24.23
C GLU A 305 1.29 -13.15 -24.28
N VAL A 306 1.80 -12.72 -23.12
CA VAL A 306 2.96 -11.82 -23.03
C VAL A 306 4.22 -12.46 -23.65
N VAL A 307 4.47 -13.75 -23.40
CA VAL A 307 5.58 -14.48 -24.05
C VAL A 307 5.42 -14.48 -25.57
N LYS A 308 4.20 -14.72 -26.08
CA LYS A 308 3.91 -14.70 -27.51
C LYS A 308 4.13 -13.31 -28.13
N TYR A 309 3.75 -12.22 -27.44
CA TYR A 309 4.03 -10.86 -27.91
C TYR A 309 5.54 -10.55 -27.92
N LEU A 310 6.28 -10.95 -26.89
CA LEU A 310 7.75 -10.79 -26.83
C LEU A 310 8.46 -11.59 -27.93
N GLU A 311 7.98 -12.78 -28.28
CA GLU A 311 8.51 -13.56 -29.40
C GLU A 311 8.21 -12.91 -30.76
N ALA A 312 7.00 -12.35 -30.94
CA ALA A 312 6.64 -11.61 -32.14
C ALA A 312 7.48 -10.32 -32.30
N GLU A 313 7.67 -9.56 -31.23
CA GLU A 313 8.52 -8.36 -31.22
C GLU A 313 9.99 -8.71 -31.50
N ARG A 314 10.51 -9.79 -30.90
CA ARG A 314 11.85 -10.32 -31.19
C ARG A 314 12.00 -10.74 -32.66
N GLN A 315 10.98 -11.34 -33.27
CA GLN A 315 10.99 -11.64 -34.71
C GLN A 315 10.98 -10.37 -35.56
N ALA A 316 10.12 -9.40 -35.24
CA ALA A 316 10.07 -8.11 -35.93
C ALA A 316 11.40 -7.35 -35.86
N HIS A 317 12.05 -7.32 -34.68
CA HIS A 317 13.37 -6.73 -34.49
C HIS A 317 14.45 -7.45 -35.32
N ASN A 318 14.43 -8.78 -35.38
CA ASN A 318 15.37 -9.55 -36.21
C ASN A 318 15.16 -9.28 -37.72
N ASN A 319 13.91 -9.19 -38.17
CA ASN A 319 13.58 -8.84 -39.56
C ASN A 319 14.05 -7.42 -39.89
N LEU A 320 13.82 -6.44 -39.00
CA LEU A 320 14.29 -5.07 -39.15
C LEU A 320 15.82 -5.01 -39.22
N LYS A 321 16.53 -5.75 -38.35
CA LYS A 321 17.98 -5.87 -38.37
C LYS A 321 18.49 -6.45 -39.69
N GLN A 322 17.84 -7.49 -40.23
CA GLN A 322 18.20 -8.07 -41.52
C GLN A 322 18.01 -7.07 -42.67
N THR A 323 16.88 -6.35 -42.71
CA THR A 323 16.63 -5.27 -43.68
C THR A 323 17.67 -4.16 -43.57
N TRP A 324 18.06 -3.76 -42.36
CA TRP A 324 19.12 -2.79 -42.13
C TRP A 324 20.50 -3.27 -42.61
N GLN A 325 20.84 -4.55 -42.39
CA GLN A 325 22.06 -5.13 -42.94
C GLN A 325 22.05 -5.12 -44.47
N MET A 326 20.94 -5.52 -45.10
CA MET A 326 20.79 -5.49 -46.56
C MET A 326 20.91 -4.06 -47.12
N ALA A 327 20.29 -3.06 -46.47
CA ALA A 327 20.39 -1.67 -46.88
C ALA A 327 21.82 -1.11 -46.72
N ASN A 328 22.52 -1.48 -45.64
CA ASN A 328 23.92 -1.09 -45.42
C ASN A 328 24.86 -1.78 -46.43
N ASP A 329 24.65 -3.06 -46.72
CA ASP A 329 25.43 -3.78 -47.75
C ASP A 329 25.21 -3.19 -49.14
N GLN A 330 23.98 -2.79 -49.48
CA GLN A 330 23.66 -2.06 -50.71
C GLN A 330 24.34 -0.69 -50.76
N PHE A 331 24.31 0.08 -49.66
CA PHE A 331 25.01 1.36 -49.56
C PHE A 331 26.52 1.20 -49.76
N LEU A 332 27.15 0.24 -49.08
CA LEU A 332 28.57 -0.07 -49.23
C LEU A 332 28.90 -0.61 -50.62
N GLN A 333 27.98 -1.30 -51.29
CA GLN A 333 28.15 -1.74 -52.68
C GLN A 333 28.06 -0.56 -53.66
N ALA A 334 27.09 0.35 -53.48
CA ALA A 334 26.95 1.57 -54.25
C ALA A 334 28.18 2.50 -54.07
N GLN A 335 28.68 2.66 -52.85
CA GLN A 335 29.90 3.43 -52.56
C GLN A 335 31.14 2.80 -53.23
N ARG A 336 31.25 1.46 -53.23
CA ARG A 336 32.34 0.75 -53.94
C ARG A 336 32.25 0.88 -55.46
N LEU A 337 31.04 0.86 -56.03
CA LEU A 337 30.81 1.16 -57.45
C LEU A 337 31.21 2.61 -57.77
N MET A 338 30.71 3.58 -57.02
CA MET A 338 31.06 4.99 -57.18
C MET A 338 32.57 5.25 -57.07
N MET A 339 33.28 4.59 -56.14
CA MET A 339 34.74 4.68 -56.06
C MET A 339 35.46 4.02 -57.23
N ASN A 340 34.92 2.95 -57.81
CA ASN A 340 35.48 2.34 -59.02
C ASN A 340 35.23 3.22 -60.25
N ASP A 341 34.04 3.81 -60.38
CA ASP A 341 33.70 4.75 -61.45
C ASP A 341 34.56 6.01 -61.35
N MET A 342 34.77 6.54 -60.14
CA MET A 342 35.68 7.66 -59.88
C MET A 342 37.12 7.32 -60.28
N ARG A 343 37.64 6.14 -59.92
CA ARG A 343 38.97 5.68 -60.40
C ARG A 343 39.03 5.49 -61.91
N SER A 344 37.94 5.01 -62.52
CA SER A 344 37.84 4.86 -63.97
C SER A 344 37.89 6.23 -64.66
N MET A 345 37.19 7.22 -64.13
CA MET A 345 37.28 8.62 -64.59
C MET A 345 38.69 9.19 -64.36
N GLU A 346 39.28 9.01 -63.16
CA GLU A 346 40.66 9.43 -62.86
C GLU A 346 41.67 8.79 -63.83
N SER A 347 41.45 7.55 -64.29
CA SER A 347 42.33 6.86 -65.26
C SER A 347 42.31 7.42 -66.69
N VAL A 348 41.27 8.19 -67.04
CA VAL A 348 41.11 8.84 -68.36
C VAL A 348 41.65 10.28 -68.37
N LEU A 349 41.95 10.84 -67.19
CA LEU A 349 42.52 12.19 -67.07
C LEU A 349 43.99 12.26 -67.49
N THR A 350 44.39 13.39 -68.04
CA THR A 350 45.80 13.67 -68.34
C THR A 350 46.60 14.01 -67.07
N ALA A 351 47.91 13.80 -67.11
CA ALA A 351 48.80 13.99 -65.96
C ALA A 351 48.74 15.40 -65.34
N GLU A 352 48.46 16.44 -66.15
CA GLU A 352 48.31 17.81 -65.64
C GLU A 352 46.95 18.02 -64.95
N GLN A 353 45.87 17.37 -65.43
CA GLN A 353 44.55 17.42 -64.78
C GLN A 353 44.57 16.68 -63.44
N GLN A 354 45.25 15.53 -63.36
CA GLN A 354 45.47 14.80 -62.10
C GLN A 354 46.27 15.66 -61.11
N ARG A 355 47.30 16.39 -61.57
CA ARG A 355 48.09 17.31 -60.72
C ARG A 355 47.24 18.44 -60.14
N GLN A 356 46.34 19.02 -60.92
CA GLN A 356 45.44 20.09 -60.46
C GLN A 356 44.39 19.58 -59.45
N ILE A 357 43.85 18.38 -59.67
CA ILE A 357 42.91 17.74 -58.72
C ILE A 357 43.61 17.44 -57.40
N GLU A 358 44.85 16.93 -57.43
CA GLU A 358 45.60 16.64 -56.20
C GLU A 358 45.98 17.93 -55.45
N GLU A 359 46.26 19.03 -56.16
CA GLU A 359 46.48 20.35 -55.55
C GLU A 359 45.19 20.91 -54.92
N MET A 360 44.00 20.65 -55.49
CA MET A 360 42.72 21.00 -54.88
C MET A 360 42.42 20.14 -53.65
N LYS A 361 42.55 18.80 -53.74
CA LYS A 361 42.40 17.87 -52.60
C LYS A 361 43.31 18.28 -51.43
N LYS A 362 44.53 18.73 -51.70
CA LYS A 362 45.46 19.24 -50.68
C LYS A 362 44.97 20.54 -50.02
N LYS A 363 44.47 21.51 -50.80
CA LYS A 363 43.89 22.76 -50.26
C LYS A 363 42.62 22.50 -49.45
N ASP A 364 41.84 21.50 -49.82
CA ASP A 364 40.63 21.12 -49.08
C ASP A 364 40.98 20.47 -47.73
N ALA A 365 41.96 19.57 -47.70
CA ALA A 365 42.49 19.01 -46.46
C ALA A 365 43.17 20.06 -45.55
N GLU A 366 43.82 21.08 -46.13
CA GLU A 366 44.37 22.22 -45.38
C GLU A 366 43.23 23.07 -44.75
N ARG A 367 42.14 23.32 -45.48
CA ARG A 367 40.95 24.02 -44.95
C ARG A 367 40.27 23.26 -43.80
N GLU A 368 40.07 21.96 -43.95
CA GLU A 368 39.46 21.10 -42.92
C GLU A 368 40.33 21.04 -41.64
N ALA A 369 41.66 21.01 -41.80
CA ALA A 369 42.60 21.06 -40.68
C ALA A 369 42.57 22.41 -39.93
N ASP A 370 42.41 23.53 -40.65
CA ASP A 370 42.30 24.85 -40.03
C ASP A 370 40.92 25.10 -39.39
N GLU A 371 39.84 24.56 -39.95
CA GLU A 371 38.51 24.56 -39.32
C GLU A 371 38.53 23.78 -38.00
N LYS A 372 39.16 22.60 -37.98
CA LYS A 372 39.33 21.80 -36.75
C LYS A 372 40.14 22.53 -35.68
N ARG A 373 41.16 23.29 -36.07
CA ARG A 373 41.95 24.15 -35.15
C ARG A 373 41.17 25.34 -34.61
N LEU A 374 40.20 25.87 -35.35
CA LEU A 374 39.30 26.92 -34.87
C LEU A 374 38.36 26.36 -33.79
N LEU A 375 37.79 25.17 -34.02
CA LEU A 375 36.96 24.49 -33.03
C LEU A 375 37.72 24.17 -31.73
N GLU A 376 38.97 23.67 -31.82
CA GLU A 376 39.82 23.45 -30.64
C GLU A 376 40.17 24.75 -29.89
N LYS A 377 40.25 25.90 -30.58
CA LYS A 377 40.42 27.20 -29.93
C LYS A 377 39.16 27.66 -29.21
N GLU A 378 37.99 27.59 -29.85
CA GLU A 378 36.73 27.95 -29.19
C GLU A 378 36.45 27.08 -27.96
N GLN A 379 36.91 25.82 -27.96
CA GLN A 379 36.73 24.91 -26.83
C GLN A 379 37.65 25.29 -25.66
N ASN A 380 38.92 25.63 -25.94
CA ASN A 380 39.83 26.20 -24.93
C ASN A 380 39.36 27.56 -24.38
N GLU A 381 38.75 28.42 -25.19
CA GLU A 381 38.19 29.69 -24.71
C GLU A 381 37.01 29.49 -23.75
N LYS A 382 36.19 28.46 -23.97
CA LYS A 382 35.11 28.07 -23.05
C LYS A 382 35.67 27.57 -21.71
N ASP A 383 36.72 26.75 -21.73
CA ASP A 383 37.39 26.25 -20.51
C ASP A 383 38.09 27.37 -19.71
N VAL A 384 38.62 28.40 -20.38
CA VAL A 384 39.16 29.60 -19.71
C VAL A 384 38.05 30.45 -19.09
N SER A 385 36.87 30.53 -19.72
CA SER A 385 35.73 31.26 -19.15
C SER A 385 35.22 30.61 -17.86
N ILE A 386 35.07 29.29 -17.83
CA ILE A 386 34.64 28.52 -16.64
C ILE A 386 35.59 28.78 -15.46
N ARG A 387 36.89 28.84 -15.74
CA ARG A 387 37.93 28.99 -14.71
C ARG A 387 38.01 30.39 -14.08
N ASN A 388 37.36 31.40 -14.67
CA ASN A 388 37.30 32.77 -14.14
C ASN A 388 36.05 33.01 -13.27
N GLU A 389 34.98 32.23 -13.43
CA GLU A 389 33.76 32.38 -12.62
C GLU A 389 33.92 31.79 -11.20
N ASP A 390 34.76 30.76 -11.03
CA ASP A 390 35.06 30.15 -9.73
C ASP A 390 35.89 31.05 -8.77
N THR A 391 36.43 32.17 -9.24
CA THR A 391 37.25 33.10 -8.41
C THR A 391 36.50 34.28 -7.81
N ASP A 392 35.31 34.63 -8.32
CA ASP A 392 34.56 35.82 -7.88
C ASP A 392 33.56 35.57 -6.73
N ALA A 393 33.38 34.31 -6.30
CA ALA A 393 32.43 33.96 -5.24
C ALA A 393 33.00 34.03 -3.80
N ALA A 394 34.28 34.36 -3.63
CA ALA A 394 34.96 34.26 -2.34
C ALA A 394 35.96 35.40 -2.07
N LEU A 395 35.50 36.65 -1.97
CA LEU A 395 36.15 37.75 -1.21
C LEU A 395 35.32 39.07 -1.22
N ASP A 396 34.17 39.10 -0.52
CA ASP A 396 33.57 40.38 -0.07
C ASP A 396 33.48 40.46 1.45
N SER A 397 34.64 40.69 2.06
CA SER A 397 34.79 41.05 3.47
C SER A 397 36.17 41.65 3.74
N GLN A 398 36.47 42.80 3.11
CA GLN A 398 37.08 43.93 3.82
C GLN A 398 37.16 45.19 2.96
N GLN A 399 36.82 46.31 3.59
CA GLN A 399 36.95 47.65 3.05
C GLN A 399 38.41 48.09 2.91
N HIS A 400 38.63 48.87 1.85
CA HIS A 400 39.57 49.99 1.77
C HIS A 400 41.11 49.74 1.75
N ASP A 401 41.66 50.27 0.65
CA ASP A 401 42.89 51.08 0.55
C ASP A 401 44.19 50.50 -0.05
N SER A 402 44.67 51.30 -1.02
CA SER A 402 46.08 51.54 -1.38
C SER A 402 46.86 50.51 -2.22
N LYS A 403 46.83 50.78 -3.53
CA LYS A 403 48.01 50.97 -4.41
C LYS A 403 49.23 50.04 -4.18
N GLY A 404 49.36 49.06 -5.09
CA GLY A 404 50.37 49.21 -6.15
C GLY A 404 51.55 48.21 -6.20
N SER A 405 51.89 47.89 -7.46
CA SER A 405 53.27 47.73 -7.95
C SER A 405 54.00 46.37 -7.77
N MET A 406 54.09 45.67 -8.92
CA MET A 406 55.31 45.05 -9.47
C MET A 406 55.86 43.71 -8.95
N THR A 407 56.15 42.84 -9.94
CA THR A 407 57.28 41.87 -10.02
C THR A 407 57.32 40.67 -9.06
N SER A 408 57.99 39.55 -9.39
CA SER A 408 58.21 38.87 -10.69
C SER A 408 58.87 37.51 -10.41
N LEU A 409 58.58 36.50 -11.25
CA LEU A 409 59.45 35.41 -11.70
C LEU A 409 60.55 34.85 -10.76
N THR A 410 60.51 33.53 -10.54
CA THR A 410 61.56 32.54 -10.87
C THR A 410 60.94 31.14 -10.63
N SER A 411 61.00 30.16 -11.54
CA SER A 411 62.18 29.36 -11.99
C SER A 411 62.85 28.64 -10.81
N ASP A 412 63.18 27.34 -10.84
CA ASP A 412 63.04 26.30 -11.87
C ASP A 412 63.22 24.90 -11.21
N GLU A 413 63.37 23.85 -12.03
CA GLU A 413 63.88 22.50 -11.67
C GLU A 413 62.96 21.49 -10.94
N LEU A 414 63.09 20.16 -11.13
CA LEU A 414 63.32 19.37 -12.35
C LEU A 414 63.09 17.87 -12.01
N SER A 415 62.40 17.11 -12.87
CA SER A 415 62.52 15.63 -13.02
C SER A 415 62.04 14.74 -11.83
N LYS A 416 61.68 13.44 -11.97
CA LYS A 416 61.73 12.50 -13.11
C LYS A 416 60.88 11.23 -12.82
N MET A 417 60.51 10.49 -13.88
CA MET A 417 60.18 9.03 -13.91
C MET A 417 58.86 8.58 -13.21
N GLU A 418 58.10 7.61 -13.71
CA GLU A 418 58.18 6.80 -14.95
C GLU A 418 56.77 6.23 -15.27
N ASP A 419 56.49 6.00 -16.56
CA ASP A 419 55.65 4.98 -17.25
C ASP A 419 54.49 4.25 -16.49
N ASP A 420 53.36 3.86 -17.11
CA ASP A 420 53.27 3.24 -18.43
C ASP A 420 51.81 3.16 -19.00
N ASN A 421 51.70 2.90 -20.31
CA ASN A 421 50.54 2.43 -21.11
C ASN A 421 49.23 3.26 -21.24
N SER A 422 49.18 4.01 -22.36
CA SER A 422 48.20 3.93 -23.47
C SER A 422 46.93 3.06 -23.31
N ILE A 423 45.77 3.41 -23.89
CA ILE A 423 45.52 3.58 -25.35
C ILE A 423 44.41 4.62 -25.63
N SER A 424 44.55 5.32 -26.75
CA SER A 424 43.64 6.34 -27.29
C SER A 424 42.60 5.76 -28.28
N ILE A 425 41.79 6.63 -28.90
CA ILE A 425 41.11 6.50 -30.21
C ILE A 425 39.56 6.36 -30.18
N ASN A 426 38.94 7.52 -30.47
CA ASN A 426 37.76 7.77 -31.33
C ASN A 426 36.33 7.36 -30.91
N THR A 427 35.54 8.39 -30.59
CA THR A 427 34.21 8.63 -31.19
C THR A 427 34.31 8.69 -32.74
N PRO A 428 33.25 8.31 -33.49
CA PRO A 428 32.36 9.38 -33.97
C PRO A 428 30.87 8.99 -34.17
N ALA A 429 30.05 10.04 -34.29
CA ALA A 429 28.84 10.13 -35.13
C ALA A 429 27.58 9.30 -34.78
N SER A 430 26.36 9.76 -35.08
CA SER A 430 25.83 11.12 -35.28
C SER A 430 24.31 11.05 -35.45
N LEU A 431 23.57 12.12 -35.06
CA LEU A 431 22.20 12.45 -35.51
C LEU A 431 21.08 11.44 -35.09
N ALA A 432 19.80 11.83 -34.98
CA ALA A 432 19.15 13.06 -35.43
C ALA A 432 17.98 13.50 -34.51
N ALA A 433 17.53 14.74 -34.74
CA ALA A 433 16.11 15.14 -34.73
C ALA A 433 15.33 15.14 -33.39
N SER A 434 15.24 16.33 -32.77
CA SER A 434 14.13 17.31 -32.91
C SER A 434 12.90 16.93 -33.78
N PRO A 435 11.81 17.73 -33.85
CA PRO A 435 11.41 18.92 -33.08
C PRO A 435 10.08 18.57 -32.32
N ALA A 436 9.10 19.42 -31.99
CA ALA A 436 8.73 20.78 -32.39
C ALA A 436 7.79 21.36 -31.29
N VAL A 437 7.85 22.67 -30.90
CA VAL A 437 7.21 23.83 -31.57
C VAL A 437 5.67 23.72 -31.46
N ASN A 438 4.82 24.74 -31.40
CA ASN A 438 4.68 26.14 -30.95
C ASN A 438 3.14 26.41 -31.17
N ALA A 439 2.48 27.54 -30.87
CA ALA A 439 2.92 28.92 -31.04
C ALA A 439 1.85 29.95 -30.59
N ASN A 440 2.29 31.21 -30.47
CA ASN A 440 1.58 32.43 -30.90
C ASN A 440 0.34 32.90 -30.06
N THR A 441 0.06 34.21 -29.89
CA THR A 441 0.62 35.42 -30.54
C THR A 441 0.41 36.72 -29.74
N SER A 442 1.33 37.70 -29.89
CA SER A 442 1.14 39.19 -29.93
C SER A 442 0.31 39.92 -28.84
N LEU A 443 0.89 40.82 -28.01
CA LEU A 443 1.19 42.26 -28.28
C LEU A 443 -0.08 43.17 -28.35
N LEU A 444 -0.25 44.32 -27.68
CA LEU A 444 0.69 45.35 -27.19
C LEU A 444 0.22 46.10 -25.90
N ARG A 445 1.12 46.20 -24.91
CA ARG A 445 1.56 47.40 -24.15
C ARG A 445 0.57 48.55 -23.76
N SER A 446 0.26 48.57 -22.45
CA SER A 446 0.43 49.70 -21.49
C SER A 446 -0.68 50.70 -21.11
N GLN A 447 -0.64 51.00 -19.79
CA GLN A 447 -1.01 52.25 -19.08
C GLN A 447 -2.47 52.54 -18.69
N SER A 448 -2.78 52.08 -17.46
CA SER A 448 -3.27 52.90 -16.32
C SER A 448 -4.55 53.75 -16.44
N ASN A 449 -5.59 53.35 -15.71
CA ASN A 449 -6.08 54.01 -14.49
C ASN A 449 -7.56 53.69 -14.17
N GLN A 450 -7.81 53.44 -12.88
CA GLN A 450 -8.98 53.85 -12.10
C GLN A 450 -10.37 53.27 -12.42
N SER A 451 -10.77 52.35 -11.54
CA SER A 451 -12.05 52.25 -10.82
C SER A 451 -13.21 53.17 -11.23
N LEU A 452 -14.35 52.55 -11.57
CA LEU A 452 -15.69 52.66 -10.94
C LEU A 452 -16.69 52.00 -11.93
N GLN A 453 -17.38 50.91 -11.59
CA GLN A 453 -18.71 50.93 -10.96
C GLN A 453 -19.63 52.04 -11.53
N SER A 454 -20.83 51.78 -12.07
CA SER A 454 -21.71 50.61 -11.94
C SER A 454 -23.01 50.82 -12.77
N ILE A 455 -24.02 49.94 -12.63
CA ILE A 455 -25.47 50.22 -12.83
C ILE A 455 -25.92 50.33 -14.32
N THR A 456 -26.95 49.63 -14.87
CA THR A 456 -27.97 48.68 -14.34
C THR A 456 -28.82 48.02 -15.46
N LYS A 457 -29.67 47.03 -15.08
CA LYS A 457 -31.10 46.82 -15.51
C LYS A 457 -31.39 46.06 -16.85
N GLU A 458 -32.45 45.23 -17.00
CA GLU A 458 -33.54 44.78 -16.08
C GLU A 458 -34.42 43.59 -16.60
N LEU A 459 -35.34 43.10 -15.70
CA LEU A 459 -36.62 42.33 -15.87
C LEU A 459 -36.53 40.79 -15.99
N PHE A 460 -37.54 39.96 -15.65
CA PHE A 460 -38.94 40.13 -15.16
C PHE A 460 -39.29 38.91 -14.23
N ASP A 461 -39.23 39.00 -12.88
CA ASP A 461 -40.34 39.17 -11.88
C ASP A 461 -41.29 37.98 -11.59
N SER A 462 -41.65 37.80 -10.30
CA SER A 462 -42.75 37.05 -9.63
C SER A 462 -42.28 36.43 -8.29
N GLY A 463 -42.86 36.68 -7.11
CA GLY A 463 -43.88 37.66 -6.73
C GLY A 463 -44.35 37.51 -5.26
N MET A 464 -44.40 38.63 -4.52
CA MET A 464 -45.17 38.94 -3.28
C MET A 464 -45.30 37.96 -2.09
N GLN A 465 -44.96 38.45 -0.87
CA GLN A 465 -45.98 38.80 0.16
C GLN A 465 -45.45 39.68 1.33
N ASP A 466 -46.39 40.42 1.96
CA ASP A 466 -46.24 41.41 3.04
C ASP A 466 -46.74 40.87 4.41
N THR A 467 -46.57 41.48 5.60
CA THR A 467 -46.26 42.88 5.99
C THR A 467 -45.65 42.97 7.42
N LYS A 468 -45.09 44.14 7.81
CA LYS A 468 -45.07 44.80 9.16
C LYS A 468 -45.00 43.93 10.45
N SER A 469 -43.95 44.03 11.29
CA SER A 469 -43.77 45.04 12.38
C SER A 469 -44.77 44.90 13.55
N LEU A 470 -44.44 44.65 14.83
CA LEU A 470 -43.23 44.97 15.65
C LEU A 470 -43.15 44.12 16.96
N SER A 471 -42.04 44.27 17.71
CA SER A 471 -41.76 44.00 19.16
C SER A 471 -41.65 42.58 19.75
N ASP A 472 -40.41 42.29 20.18
CA ASP A 472 -39.90 41.57 21.37
C ASP A 472 -39.98 40.04 21.59
N GLU A 473 -38.86 39.55 22.18
CA GLU A 473 -38.52 38.21 22.70
C GLU A 473 -38.62 36.96 21.79
N ALA A 474 -37.50 36.59 21.15
CA ALA A 474 -36.88 35.25 21.22
C ALA A 474 -35.54 35.22 20.46
N GLY A 475 -34.50 34.65 21.05
CA GLY A 475 -33.16 34.61 20.44
C GLY A 475 -32.87 33.32 19.66
N ALA A 476 -32.32 33.45 18.45
CA ALA A 476 -31.50 32.42 17.81
C ALA A 476 -30.65 33.02 16.66
N LEU A 477 -29.39 33.37 16.94
CA LEU A 477 -28.37 33.49 15.89
C LEU A 477 -27.31 32.42 16.13
N ARG A 478 -27.13 31.54 15.14
CA ARG A 478 -26.07 30.51 15.15
C ARG A 478 -24.71 31.20 15.13
N LEU A 479 -23.82 30.72 16.00
CA LEU A 479 -22.41 31.11 16.03
C LEU A 479 -21.58 30.16 15.15
N SER A 480 -20.56 30.71 14.49
CA SER A 480 -19.52 29.94 13.80
C SER A 480 -18.60 29.23 14.79
N PRO A 481 -18.01 28.08 14.42
CA PRO A 481 -17.08 27.35 15.28
C PRO A 481 -15.65 27.84 15.06
N ASP A 482 -15.19 28.76 15.93
CA ASP A 482 -13.75 29.01 16.07
C ASP A 482 -13.44 29.64 17.43
N ARG A 483 -13.00 28.82 18.39
CA ARG A 483 -12.34 29.24 19.64
C ARG A 483 -11.78 28.04 20.40
N SER A 484 -10.45 28.01 20.50
CA SER A 484 -9.73 27.17 21.46
C SER A 484 -10.19 27.44 22.90
N PHE A 485 -10.60 26.39 23.62
CA PHE A 485 -10.93 26.49 25.03
C PHE A 485 -9.67 26.62 25.89
N HIS A 486 -9.34 27.86 26.28
CA HIS A 486 -8.41 28.10 27.37
C HIS A 486 -9.16 27.95 28.70
N VAL A 487 -8.81 26.95 29.52
CA VAL A 487 -9.37 26.80 30.87
C VAL A 487 -8.88 27.97 31.74
N PRO A 488 -9.75 28.76 32.37
CA PRO A 488 -9.31 29.81 33.28
C PRO A 488 -8.67 29.21 34.53
N ASN A 489 -7.43 29.61 34.83
CA ASN A 489 -6.86 29.37 36.15
C ASN A 489 -7.72 30.05 37.22
N LEU A 490 -7.94 29.35 38.34
CA LEU A 490 -8.61 29.91 39.51
C LEU A 490 -7.88 31.18 39.96
N THR A 491 -8.63 32.26 40.18
CA THR A 491 -8.06 33.48 40.75
C THR A 491 -7.60 33.25 42.19
N GLU A 492 -6.64 34.05 42.66
CA GLU A 492 -6.06 33.95 44.01
C GLU A 492 -7.13 34.04 45.12
N ALA A 493 -8.23 34.75 44.86
CA ALA A 493 -9.41 34.82 45.74
C ALA A 493 -10.21 33.49 45.81
N GLN A 494 -10.23 32.70 44.72
CA GLN A 494 -10.97 31.43 44.64
C GLN A 494 -10.17 30.26 45.26
N GLN A 495 -8.84 30.27 45.18
CA GLN A 495 -8.03 29.31 45.92
C GLN A 495 -8.12 29.54 47.44
N LYS A 496 -8.18 30.81 47.87
CA LYS A 496 -8.30 31.17 49.30
C LYS A 496 -9.61 30.69 49.95
N ALA A 497 -10.72 30.78 49.21
CA ALA A 497 -12.03 30.31 49.65
C ALA A 497 -12.16 28.78 49.84
N ILE A 498 -11.19 28.00 49.33
CA ILE A 498 -11.14 26.53 49.48
C ILE A 498 -10.27 26.13 50.69
N THR A 499 -9.38 27.01 51.16
CA THR A 499 -8.49 26.78 52.30
C THR A 499 -8.97 27.34 53.63
N ASP A 500 -9.93 28.27 53.63
CA ASP A 500 -10.47 28.86 54.85
C ASP A 500 -11.39 27.87 55.61
N PRO A 501 -11.23 27.69 56.93
CA PRO A 501 -12.07 26.79 57.71
C PRO A 501 -13.51 27.33 57.79
N THR A 502 -14.50 26.43 57.66
CA THR A 502 -15.91 26.82 57.82
C THR A 502 -16.21 27.31 59.25
N PRO A 503 -17.21 28.18 59.47
CA PRO A 503 -17.56 28.70 60.80
C PRO A 503 -17.87 27.61 61.85
N ALA A 504 -18.30 26.43 61.41
CA ALA A 504 -18.50 25.26 62.27
C ALA A 504 -17.18 24.65 62.77
N ALA A 505 -16.12 24.67 61.96
CA ALA A 505 -14.78 24.19 62.34
C ALA A 505 -14.10 25.14 63.33
N GLU A 506 -14.23 26.46 63.13
CA GLU A 506 -13.73 27.46 64.10
C GLU A 506 -14.46 27.37 65.44
N ALA A 507 -15.79 27.21 65.43
CA ALA A 507 -16.57 26.98 66.65
C ALA A 507 -16.11 25.72 67.40
N SER A 508 -15.83 24.62 66.68
CA SER A 508 -15.30 23.38 67.26
C SER A 508 -13.90 23.56 67.87
N GLN A 509 -12.98 24.25 67.17
CA GLN A 509 -11.63 24.52 67.69
C GLN A 509 -11.67 25.45 68.91
N SER A 510 -12.54 26.46 68.92
CA SER A 510 -12.71 27.38 70.05
C SER A 510 -13.34 26.71 71.28
N LEU A 511 -14.24 25.73 71.08
CA LEU A 511 -14.76 24.89 72.16
C LEU A 511 -13.68 23.99 72.76
N ILE A 512 -12.86 23.34 71.92
CA ILE A 512 -11.74 22.50 72.35
C ILE A 512 -10.66 23.33 73.05
N ALA A 513 -10.36 24.53 72.57
CA ALA A 513 -9.45 25.46 73.24
C ALA A 513 -9.99 25.91 74.61
N SER A 514 -11.29 26.19 74.71
CA SER A 514 -11.96 26.56 75.96
C SER A 514 -11.99 25.42 76.99
N ILE A 515 -12.05 24.16 76.53
CA ILE A 515 -11.96 22.97 77.39
C ILE A 515 -10.51 22.72 77.83
N LYS A 516 -9.52 22.87 76.94
CA LYS A 516 -8.09 22.73 77.28
C LYS A 516 -7.61 23.81 78.25
N ALA A 517 -8.03 25.06 78.06
CA ALA A 517 -7.68 26.20 78.93
C ALA A 517 -8.31 26.12 80.34
N LYS A 518 -9.28 25.22 80.58
CA LYS A 518 -9.91 25.00 81.89
C LYS A 518 -9.37 23.79 82.67
N ALA A 519 -8.41 23.05 82.10
CA ALA A 519 -7.84 21.85 82.71
C ALA A 519 -6.62 22.11 83.61
N GLU A 520 -6.03 23.31 83.58
CA GLU A 520 -4.79 23.65 84.29
C GLU A 520 -4.97 24.71 85.40
N SER A 521 -5.92 24.51 86.34
CA SER A 521 -5.92 25.25 87.62
C SER A 521 -6.92 24.67 88.65
N PHE A 522 -6.66 23.50 89.23
CA PHE A 522 -7.26 23.13 90.53
C PHE A 522 -6.34 22.21 91.36
N SER A 523 -5.43 22.83 92.11
CA SER A 523 -4.73 22.16 93.22
C SER A 523 -5.67 22.06 94.42
N THR A 524 -6.25 20.88 94.66
CA THR A 524 -7.16 20.63 95.77
C THR A 524 -6.43 20.04 96.98
N VAL A 525 -5.58 20.85 97.62
CA VAL A 525 -5.09 20.56 99.00
C VAL A 525 -6.23 20.85 99.98
N GLY A 526 -7.26 19.99 99.98
CA GLY A 526 -8.39 20.05 100.90
C GLY A 526 -8.02 19.51 102.27
N LYS A 527 -8.08 20.37 103.31
CA LYS A 527 -7.93 19.92 104.71
C LYS A 527 -9.11 19.03 105.11
N ARG A 528 -8.81 17.87 105.72
CA ARG A 528 -9.79 16.92 106.26
C ARG A 528 -10.61 17.61 107.37
N LEU A 529 -11.89 17.85 107.13
CA LEU A 529 -12.84 18.52 108.04
C LEU A 529 -13.89 17.54 108.62
N VAL A 530 -13.54 16.26 108.69
CA VAL A 530 -14.40 15.17 109.19
C VAL A 530 -13.54 14.24 110.03
N SER A 531 -14.09 13.65 111.11
CA SER A 531 -13.30 12.74 111.94
C SER A 531 -12.92 11.47 111.17
N GLU A 532 -11.91 10.75 111.66
CA GLU A 532 -11.41 9.54 111.00
C GLU A 532 -12.49 8.49 110.75
N LYS A 533 -13.43 8.37 111.70
CA LYS A 533 -14.55 7.43 111.65
C LYS A 533 -15.63 7.82 110.64
N GLU A 534 -15.89 9.12 110.51
CA GLU A 534 -16.82 9.68 109.51
C GLU A 534 -16.20 9.66 108.10
N TRP A 535 -14.89 9.85 108.00
CA TRP A 535 -14.16 9.72 106.73
C TRP A 535 -14.19 8.28 106.20
N ASP A 536 -13.99 7.28 107.06
CA ASP A 536 -14.11 5.86 106.66
C ASP A 536 -15.54 5.48 106.31
N MET A 537 -16.53 6.04 107.01
CA MET A 537 -17.95 5.83 106.69
C MET A 537 -18.32 6.50 105.37
N MET A 538 -17.88 7.73 105.12
CA MET A 538 -18.06 8.42 103.83
C MET A 538 -17.26 7.75 102.70
N GLN A 539 -16.07 7.18 102.95
CA GLN A 539 -15.38 6.35 101.97
C GLN A 539 -16.13 5.05 101.69
N LYS A 540 -16.75 4.41 102.69
CA LYS A 540 -17.59 3.23 102.47
C LYS A 540 -18.87 3.57 101.73
N GLU A 541 -19.54 4.67 102.04
CA GLU A 541 -20.71 5.15 101.30
C GLU A 541 -20.35 5.57 99.88
N VAL A 542 -19.23 6.26 99.66
CA VAL A 542 -18.73 6.59 98.32
C VAL A 542 -18.31 5.33 97.55
N ARG A 543 -17.72 4.30 98.18
CA ARG A 543 -17.49 2.99 97.53
C ARG A 543 -18.80 2.29 97.18
N THR A 544 -19.75 2.22 98.12
CA THR A 544 -21.06 1.58 97.92
C THR A 544 -21.90 2.32 96.87
N ALA A 545 -21.83 3.64 96.83
CA ALA A 545 -22.44 4.47 95.81
C ALA A 545 -21.73 4.30 94.46
N ARG A 546 -20.40 4.18 94.43
CA ARG A 546 -19.61 3.88 93.22
C ARG A 546 -19.85 2.46 92.70
N GLU A 547 -20.15 1.49 93.57
CA GLU A 547 -20.57 0.13 93.18
C GLU A 547 -22.01 0.08 92.66
N LYS A 548 -22.89 0.97 93.16
CA LYS A 548 -24.28 1.12 92.67
C LYS A 548 -24.39 1.97 91.40
N LEU A 549 -23.56 2.99 91.23
CA LEU A 549 -23.47 3.87 90.05
C LEU A 549 -22.46 3.36 89.00
N GLY A 550 -21.62 2.39 89.36
CA GLY A 550 -20.59 1.81 88.49
C GLY A 550 -21.05 0.60 87.69
N ARG A 551 -22.33 0.24 87.73
CA ARG A 551 -22.91 -0.69 86.76
C ARG A 551 -23.08 0.08 85.45
N PRO A 552 -22.46 -0.34 84.32
CA PRO A 552 -22.71 0.29 83.04
C PRO A 552 -24.21 0.24 82.75
N CYS A 553 -24.79 1.36 82.34
CA CYS A 553 -26.19 1.39 81.97
C CYS A 553 -26.35 0.60 80.67
N GLU A 554 -26.94 -0.60 80.74
CA GLU A 554 -27.16 -1.48 79.59
C GLU A 554 -27.83 -0.77 78.42
N LEU A 555 -28.73 0.18 78.70
CA LEU A 555 -29.38 1.00 77.68
C LEU A 555 -28.40 1.97 77.00
N CYS A 556 -27.50 2.60 77.77
CA CYS A 556 -26.44 3.44 77.21
C CYS A 556 -25.40 2.62 76.44
N HIS A 557 -25.02 1.44 76.94
CA HIS A 557 -24.11 0.53 76.24
C HIS A 557 -24.73 0.02 74.93
N ASN A 558 -26.03 -0.26 74.91
CA ASN A 558 -26.75 -0.65 73.70
C ASN A 558 -26.80 0.52 72.69
N TYR A 559 -27.11 1.74 73.13
CA TYR A 559 -27.07 2.91 72.24
C TYR A 559 -25.65 3.24 71.75
N GLU A 560 -24.63 3.05 72.59
CA GLU A 560 -23.22 3.21 72.20
C GLU A 560 -22.80 2.16 71.16
N SER A 561 -23.21 0.90 71.34
CA SER A 561 -22.99 -0.18 70.37
C SER A 561 -23.75 0.05 69.05
N GLN A 562 -25.00 0.53 69.10
CA GLN A 562 -25.75 0.94 67.91
C GLN A 562 -25.07 2.13 67.20
N LEU A 563 -24.60 3.13 67.96
CA LEU A 563 -23.89 4.28 67.40
C LEU A 563 -22.57 3.86 66.74
N GLN A 564 -21.79 2.98 67.36
CA GLN A 564 -20.58 2.39 66.78
C GLN A 564 -20.90 1.60 65.51
N SER A 565 -21.98 0.81 65.49
CA SER A 565 -22.42 0.09 64.30
C SER A 565 -22.85 1.03 63.16
N LEU A 566 -23.50 2.15 63.48
CA LEU A 566 -23.87 3.18 62.50
C LEU A 566 -22.64 3.93 61.98
N GLN A 567 -21.69 4.29 62.85
CA GLN A 567 -20.42 4.91 62.47
C GLN A 567 -19.56 3.99 61.60
N GLU A 568 -19.50 2.69 61.91
CA GLU A 568 -18.80 1.70 61.08
C GLU A 568 -19.50 1.50 59.71
N SER A 569 -20.84 1.55 59.68
CA SER A 569 -21.61 1.54 58.44
C SER A 569 -21.42 2.81 57.61
N GLU A 570 -21.38 3.98 58.24
CA GLU A 570 -21.10 5.26 57.60
C GLU A 570 -19.68 5.28 57.02
N ARG A 571 -18.69 4.85 57.79
CA ARG A 571 -17.29 4.74 57.35
C ARG A 571 -17.15 3.82 56.13
N LYS A 572 -17.82 2.66 56.14
CA LYS A 572 -17.86 1.75 54.98
C LYS A 572 -18.51 2.40 53.76
N SER A 573 -19.61 3.13 53.92
CA SER A 573 -20.24 3.88 52.83
C SER A 573 -19.34 4.99 52.30
N GLN A 574 -18.63 5.73 53.17
CA GLN A 574 -17.67 6.77 52.77
C GLN A 574 -16.47 6.17 52.02
N ASP A 575 -15.94 5.02 52.44
CA ASP A 575 -14.85 4.33 51.76
C ASP A 575 -15.29 3.71 50.41
N GLN A 576 -16.55 3.28 50.29
CA GLN A 576 -17.17 2.92 49.01
C GLN A 576 -17.30 4.12 48.08
N ILE A 577 -17.81 5.26 48.57
CA ILE A 577 -17.90 6.51 47.79
C ILE A 577 -16.52 6.93 47.28
N ARG A 578 -15.51 6.99 48.16
CA ARG A 578 -14.11 7.30 47.77
C ARG A 578 -13.51 6.33 46.75
N THR A 579 -14.01 5.10 46.71
CA THR A 579 -13.58 4.10 45.72
C THR A 579 -14.26 4.34 44.38
N LEU A 580 -15.57 4.60 44.39
CA LEU A 580 -16.33 4.99 43.20
C LEU A 580 -15.84 6.32 42.61
N GLU A 581 -15.48 7.30 43.44
CA GLU A 581 -14.88 8.57 43.00
C GLU A 581 -13.53 8.36 42.29
N ARG A 582 -12.65 7.50 42.84
CA ARG A 582 -11.39 7.13 42.19
C ARG A 582 -11.61 6.40 40.86
N HIS A 583 -12.59 5.49 40.79
CA HIS A 583 -12.92 4.80 39.55
C HIS A 583 -13.49 5.79 38.51
N LEU A 584 -14.43 6.65 38.91
CA LEU A 584 -15.00 7.69 38.05
C LEU A 584 -13.93 8.67 37.54
N GLN A 585 -12.94 9.00 38.36
CA GLN A 585 -11.80 9.83 37.94
C GLN A 585 -10.91 9.11 36.92
N ALA A 586 -10.63 7.81 37.13
CA ALA A 586 -9.86 6.99 36.20
C ALA A 586 -10.58 6.83 34.84
N GLU A 587 -11.88 6.54 34.85
CA GLU A 587 -12.71 6.45 33.63
C GLU A 587 -12.79 7.81 32.89
N ARG A 588 -12.94 8.93 33.61
CA ARG A 588 -12.87 10.27 33.00
C ARG A 588 -11.53 10.52 32.33
N GLN A 589 -10.43 10.16 32.98
CA GLN A 589 -9.09 10.32 32.41
C GLN A 589 -8.88 9.38 31.19
N ALA A 590 -9.39 8.15 31.23
CA ALA A 590 -9.38 7.24 30.10
C ALA A 590 -10.16 7.81 28.90
N MET A 591 -11.37 8.34 29.13
CA MET A 591 -12.18 9.00 28.10
C MET A 591 -11.48 10.22 27.50
N THR A 592 -10.86 11.09 28.31
CA THR A 592 -10.08 12.24 27.80
C THR A 592 -8.88 11.81 26.98
N ASN A 593 -8.15 10.76 27.41
CA ASN A 593 -7.04 10.21 26.64
C ASN A 593 -7.50 9.60 25.31
N GLN A 594 -8.66 8.91 25.31
CA GLN A 594 -9.26 8.35 24.10
C GLN A 594 -9.70 9.46 23.12
N GLN A 595 -10.31 10.53 23.63
CA GLN A 595 -10.70 11.71 22.84
C GLN A 595 -9.48 12.39 22.19
N ALA A 596 -8.41 12.61 22.96
CA ALA A 596 -7.16 13.17 22.43
C ALA A 596 -6.54 12.28 21.34
N TYR A 597 -6.58 10.95 21.52
CA TYR A 597 -6.09 10.00 20.51
C TYR A 597 -6.96 9.99 19.24
N THR A 598 -8.29 10.11 19.36
CA THR A 598 -9.17 10.25 18.19
C THR A 598 -8.96 11.57 17.46
N GLU A 599 -8.80 12.68 18.18
CA GLU A 599 -8.47 13.99 17.58
C GLU A 599 -7.11 13.95 16.87
N GLU A 600 -6.10 13.31 17.45
CA GLU A 600 -4.79 13.13 16.80
C GLU A 600 -4.91 12.29 15.52
N LEU A 601 -5.67 11.19 15.56
CA LEU A 601 -5.90 10.33 14.39
C LEU A 601 -6.68 11.06 13.29
N GLU A 602 -7.73 11.80 13.63
CA GLU A 602 -8.52 12.60 12.69
C GLU A 602 -7.67 13.70 12.03
N ASN A 603 -6.83 14.41 12.80
CA ASN A 603 -5.91 15.41 12.25
C ASN A 603 -4.88 14.77 11.32
N ASN A 604 -4.28 13.64 11.70
CA ASN A 604 -3.33 12.91 10.85
C ASN A 604 -3.99 12.44 9.53
N LEU A 605 -5.20 11.88 9.60
CA LEU A 605 -5.96 11.46 8.42
C LEU A 605 -6.30 12.66 7.52
N LYS A 606 -6.66 13.81 8.12
CA LYS A 606 -6.94 15.05 7.39
C LYS A 606 -5.71 15.58 6.67
N THR A 607 -4.56 15.67 7.34
CA THR A 607 -3.30 16.10 6.71
C THR A 607 -2.87 15.16 5.58
N VAL A 608 -3.02 13.84 5.74
CA VAL A 608 -2.74 12.87 4.68
C VAL A 608 -3.72 13.01 3.50
N ALA A 609 -5.00 13.27 3.76
CA ALA A 609 -5.98 13.54 2.70
C ALA A 609 -5.67 14.83 1.93
N GLU A 610 -5.30 15.91 2.62
CA GLU A 610 -4.87 17.18 2.02
C GLU A 610 -3.62 16.99 1.13
N GLN A 611 -2.63 16.24 1.60
CA GLN A 611 -1.42 15.90 0.83
C GLN A 611 -1.75 15.08 -0.44
N PHE A 612 -2.63 14.08 -0.35
CA PHE A 612 -3.07 13.34 -1.54
C PHE A 612 -3.87 14.21 -2.51
N GLN A 613 -4.71 15.12 -2.01
CA GLN A 613 -5.47 16.05 -2.84
C GLN A 613 -4.54 17.02 -3.60
N GLU A 614 -3.47 17.51 -2.96
CA GLU A 614 -2.44 18.31 -3.61
C GLU A 614 -1.68 17.50 -4.69
N GLN A 615 -1.29 16.26 -4.39
CA GLN A 615 -0.64 15.38 -5.39
C GLN A 615 -1.54 15.10 -6.58
N ILE A 616 -2.83 14.83 -6.36
CA ILE A 616 -3.82 14.63 -7.43
C ILE A 616 -3.96 15.89 -8.29
N ALA A 617 -3.98 17.08 -7.69
CA ALA A 617 -4.02 18.34 -8.44
C ALA A 617 -2.76 18.55 -9.30
N ILE A 618 -1.56 18.27 -8.76
CA ILE A 618 -0.29 18.35 -9.50
C ILE A 618 -0.28 17.35 -10.67
N LEU A 619 -0.70 16.10 -10.45
CA LEU A 619 -0.78 15.09 -11.51
C LEU A 619 -1.81 15.45 -12.57
N THR A 620 -2.97 15.98 -12.18
CA THR A 620 -4.02 16.44 -13.11
C THR A 620 -3.51 17.56 -14.01
N ASN A 621 -2.83 18.55 -13.45
CA ASN A 621 -2.23 19.64 -14.22
C ASN A 621 -1.16 19.11 -15.21
N LYS A 622 -0.30 18.18 -14.79
CA LYS A 622 0.68 17.54 -15.69
C LYS A 622 0.02 16.74 -16.82
N VAL A 623 -1.08 16.05 -16.55
CA VAL A 623 -1.85 15.35 -17.59
C VAL A 623 -2.43 16.34 -18.59
N GLN A 624 -3.08 17.42 -18.13
CA GLN A 624 -3.61 18.48 -19.01
C GLN A 624 -2.52 19.17 -19.85
N GLU A 625 -1.36 19.44 -19.26
CA GLU A 625 -0.21 20.00 -20.00
C GLU A 625 0.30 19.01 -21.07
N SER A 626 0.43 17.73 -20.72
CA SER A 626 0.83 16.69 -21.67
C SER A 626 -0.18 16.53 -22.82
N GLU A 627 -1.48 16.54 -22.53
CA GLU A 627 -2.56 16.46 -23.52
C GLU A 627 -2.53 17.68 -24.46
N LYS A 628 -2.26 18.87 -23.93
CA LYS A 628 -2.05 20.06 -24.75
C LYS A 628 -0.85 19.88 -25.69
N THR A 629 0.31 19.47 -25.18
CA THR A 629 1.51 19.28 -26.03
C THR A 629 1.29 18.22 -27.13
N VAL A 630 0.55 17.16 -26.86
CA VAL A 630 0.18 16.13 -27.85
C VAL A 630 -0.75 16.70 -28.92
N ASN A 631 -1.73 17.54 -28.53
CA ASN A 631 -2.60 18.22 -29.48
C ASN A 631 -1.86 19.25 -30.35
N ASP A 632 -0.94 20.03 -29.76
CA ASP A 632 -0.10 20.97 -30.48
C ASP A 632 0.78 20.21 -31.50
N LEU A 633 1.50 19.17 -31.08
CA LEU A 633 2.29 18.28 -31.96
C LEU A 633 1.44 17.65 -33.09
N LYS A 634 0.20 17.25 -32.81
CA LYS A 634 -0.72 16.72 -33.82
C LYS A 634 -1.09 17.76 -34.87
N GLN A 635 -1.33 19.02 -34.47
CA GLN A 635 -1.56 20.11 -35.43
C GLN A 635 -0.31 20.42 -36.26
N GLN A 636 0.88 20.42 -35.64
CA GLN A 636 2.17 20.60 -36.32
C GLN A 636 2.39 19.56 -37.42
N TYR A 637 2.13 18.29 -37.10
CA TYR A 637 2.24 17.18 -38.05
C TYR A 637 1.28 17.33 -39.23
N ILE A 638 0.00 17.66 -38.97
CA ILE A 638 -1.00 17.89 -40.01
C ILE A 638 -0.57 19.05 -40.93
N HIS A 639 -0.09 20.17 -40.35
CA HIS A 639 0.37 21.32 -41.12
C HIS A 639 1.56 20.97 -42.03
N SER A 640 2.60 20.32 -41.47
CA SER A 640 3.76 19.86 -42.24
C SER A 640 3.39 18.85 -43.33
N GLN A 641 2.42 17.97 -43.07
CA GLN A 641 1.88 17.05 -44.08
C GLN A 641 1.16 17.81 -45.21
N THR A 642 0.35 18.82 -44.91
CA THR A 642 -0.33 19.63 -45.93
C THR A 642 0.65 20.46 -46.76
N ASP A 643 1.72 20.98 -46.14
CA ASP A 643 2.75 21.77 -46.81
C ASP A 643 3.58 20.89 -47.75
N LEU A 644 3.96 19.68 -47.31
CA LEU A 644 4.65 18.70 -48.14
C LEU A 644 3.78 18.26 -49.33
N GLN A 645 2.48 18.02 -49.10
CA GLN A 645 1.52 17.75 -50.17
C GLN A 645 1.33 18.94 -51.13
N HIS A 646 1.53 20.18 -50.68
CA HIS A 646 1.50 21.35 -51.55
C HIS A 646 2.76 21.43 -52.41
N HIS A 647 3.95 21.33 -51.81
CA HIS A 647 5.23 21.30 -52.52
C HIS A 647 5.28 20.19 -53.58
N LEU A 648 4.79 18.99 -53.24
CA LEU A 648 4.77 17.85 -54.16
C LEU A 648 3.81 18.09 -55.35
N ARG A 649 2.69 18.79 -55.14
CA ARG A 649 1.81 19.24 -56.23
C ARG A 649 2.47 20.30 -57.12
N THR A 650 3.19 21.26 -56.55
CA THR A 650 3.93 22.29 -57.31
C THR A 650 5.02 21.64 -58.16
N LEU A 651 5.88 20.80 -57.57
CA LEU A 651 6.92 20.05 -58.29
C LEU A 651 6.36 19.16 -59.41
N MET A 652 5.18 18.56 -59.23
CA MET A 652 4.51 17.83 -60.31
C MET A 652 4.07 18.75 -61.47
N ALA A 653 3.51 19.92 -61.17
CA ALA A 653 3.10 20.89 -62.19
C ALA A 653 4.33 21.46 -62.95
N ASP A 654 5.41 21.80 -62.25
CA ASP A 654 6.65 22.29 -62.83
C ASP A 654 7.28 21.23 -63.75
N ARG A 655 7.30 19.96 -63.31
CA ARG A 655 7.78 18.84 -64.14
C ARG A 655 6.94 18.71 -65.43
N GLU A 656 5.62 18.87 -65.35
CA GLU A 656 4.76 18.85 -66.54
C GLU A 656 4.97 20.05 -67.47
N ALA A 657 5.29 21.23 -66.94
CA ALA A 657 5.64 22.40 -67.74
C ALA A 657 6.94 22.16 -68.52
N VAL A 658 8.02 21.75 -67.83
CA VAL A 658 9.31 21.43 -68.46
C VAL A 658 9.18 20.30 -69.49
N GLN A 659 8.37 19.28 -69.22
CA GLN A 659 8.12 18.18 -70.16
C GLN A 659 7.48 18.67 -71.48
N LYS A 660 6.56 19.66 -71.41
CA LYS A 660 5.92 20.25 -72.60
C LYS A 660 6.91 21.09 -73.39
N GLU A 661 7.70 21.92 -72.72
CA GLU A 661 8.68 22.80 -73.36
C GLU A 661 9.80 22.01 -74.04
N LEU A 662 10.30 20.95 -73.40
CA LEU A 662 11.28 20.04 -73.99
C LEU A 662 10.73 19.32 -75.23
N SER A 663 9.43 18.98 -75.23
CA SER A 663 8.76 18.41 -76.41
C SER A 663 8.65 19.43 -77.55
N HIS A 664 8.29 20.68 -77.25
CA HIS A 664 8.20 21.77 -78.23
C HIS A 664 9.55 22.05 -78.90
N LEU A 665 10.62 22.21 -78.11
CA LEU A 665 11.98 22.44 -78.62
C LEU A 665 12.46 21.30 -79.51
N GLN A 666 12.03 20.06 -79.25
CA GLN A 666 12.38 18.91 -80.07
C GLN A 666 11.66 18.92 -81.43
N GLU A 667 10.38 19.32 -81.48
CA GLU A 667 9.64 19.54 -82.73
C GLU A 667 10.22 20.68 -83.59
N GLU A 668 10.66 21.78 -82.97
CA GLU A 668 11.31 22.88 -83.69
C GLU A 668 12.66 22.48 -84.29
N ASN A 669 13.46 21.68 -83.57
CA ASN A 669 14.78 21.24 -84.03
C ASN A 669 14.65 20.32 -85.26
N ASP A 670 13.73 19.35 -85.22
CA ASP A 670 13.41 18.48 -86.37
C ASP A 670 12.95 19.30 -87.60
N SER A 671 12.15 20.35 -87.37
CA SER A 671 11.70 21.29 -88.40
C SER A 671 12.85 22.08 -89.04
N LEU A 672 13.82 22.54 -88.24
CA LEU A 672 15.00 23.28 -88.72
C LEU A 672 15.96 22.38 -89.52
N VAL A 673 16.23 21.16 -89.03
CA VAL A 673 17.05 20.17 -89.75
C VAL A 673 16.46 19.87 -91.13
N GLY A 674 15.14 19.67 -91.21
CA GLY A 674 14.44 19.43 -92.47
C GLY A 674 14.51 20.61 -93.47
N LYS A 675 14.57 21.85 -92.99
CA LYS A 675 14.72 23.06 -93.84
C LYS A 675 16.14 23.20 -94.38
N HIS A 676 17.17 23.06 -93.53
CA HIS A 676 18.56 23.17 -93.95
C HIS A 676 18.95 22.13 -95.01
N SER A 677 18.48 20.88 -94.88
CA SER A 677 18.74 19.83 -95.87
C SER A 677 18.22 20.17 -97.27
N LYS A 678 17.03 20.79 -97.39
CA LYS A 678 16.46 21.17 -98.69
C LYS A 678 17.20 22.34 -99.34
N HIS A 679 17.55 23.35 -98.55
CA HIS A 679 18.29 24.51 -99.04
C HIS A 679 19.69 24.12 -99.54
N SER A 680 20.37 23.19 -98.86
CA SER A 680 21.68 22.68 -99.28
C SER A 680 21.64 21.89 -100.60
N GLN A 681 20.53 21.25 -100.95
CA GLN A 681 20.39 20.56 -102.25
C GLN A 681 20.19 21.56 -103.40
N GLN A 682 19.36 22.58 -103.20
CA GLN A 682 19.10 23.60 -104.23
C GLN A 682 20.39 24.35 -104.65
N LEU A 683 21.27 24.64 -103.69
CA LEU A 683 22.57 25.28 -103.95
C LEU A 683 23.58 24.41 -104.71
N GLN A 684 23.33 23.10 -104.87
CA GLN A 684 24.20 22.20 -105.65
C GLN A 684 23.76 22.02 -107.10
N GLU A 685 22.54 22.43 -107.47
CA GLU A 685 21.96 22.17 -108.81
C GLU A 685 22.05 23.39 -109.77
N GLU A 686 22.53 24.55 -109.32
CA GLU A 686 22.62 25.76 -110.15
C GLU A 686 23.88 25.80 -111.04
N SER A 687 23.68 25.78 -112.37
CA SER A 687 24.76 25.93 -113.35
C SER A 687 24.96 27.39 -113.79
N ILE A 688 26.16 27.94 -113.55
CA ILE A 688 26.51 29.32 -113.94
C ILE A 688 26.76 29.41 -115.45
N ASN A 689 26.07 30.34 -116.13
CA ASN A 689 26.22 30.59 -117.56
C ASN A 689 26.51 32.08 -117.82
N LEU A 690 27.51 32.41 -118.64
CA LEU A 690 28.00 33.78 -118.84
C LEU A 690 27.59 34.33 -120.22
N PRO A 691 26.89 35.49 -120.32
CA PRO A 691 26.27 35.90 -121.59
C PRO A 691 27.26 36.52 -122.59
N ASN A 692 26.95 36.40 -123.89
CA ASN A 692 27.89 36.68 -124.98
C ASN A 692 27.44 37.77 -125.97
N ASN A 693 26.33 38.48 -125.71
CA ASN A 693 25.90 39.60 -126.56
C ASN A 693 25.38 40.83 -125.77
N LEU A 694 25.24 41.96 -126.48
CA LEU A 694 24.90 43.26 -125.89
C LEU A 694 23.45 43.32 -125.36
N GLU A 695 22.53 42.58 -125.98
CA GLU A 695 21.11 42.54 -125.59
C GLU A 695 20.92 41.69 -124.33
N GLU A 696 21.60 40.54 -124.24
CA GLU A 696 21.74 39.76 -123.01
C GLU A 696 22.41 40.57 -121.89
N MET A 697 23.40 41.41 -122.19
CA MET A 697 24.02 42.30 -121.21
C MET A 697 23.03 43.35 -120.68
N GLN A 698 22.16 43.91 -121.53
CA GLN A 698 21.10 44.82 -121.10
C GLN A 698 19.99 44.09 -120.31
N LEU A 699 19.63 42.87 -120.71
CA LEU A 699 18.70 42.02 -119.97
C LEU A 699 19.27 41.65 -118.59
N LEU A 700 20.57 41.32 -118.52
CA LEU A 700 21.27 41.04 -117.26
C LEU A 700 21.39 42.30 -116.38
N LEU A 701 21.56 43.49 -116.96
CA LEU A 701 21.52 44.76 -116.20
C LEU A 701 20.12 45.11 -115.69
N LEU A 702 19.06 44.77 -116.44
CA LEU A 702 17.67 44.85 -115.96
C LEU A 702 17.43 43.85 -114.83
N LYS A 703 17.87 42.59 -115.01
CA LYS A 703 17.80 41.54 -113.99
C LYS A 703 18.59 41.90 -112.74
N TYR A 704 19.80 42.45 -112.86
CA TYR A 704 20.57 42.95 -111.71
C TYR A 704 19.90 44.16 -111.04
N ARG A 705 19.20 45.03 -111.78
CA ARG A 705 18.39 46.10 -111.15
C ARG A 705 17.20 45.53 -110.37
N GLU A 706 16.53 44.52 -110.91
CA GLU A 706 15.44 43.80 -110.25
C GLU A 706 15.93 43.03 -109.02
N GLU A 707 17.07 42.34 -109.11
CA GLU A 707 17.75 41.66 -108.02
C GLU A 707 18.24 42.66 -106.95
N ILE A 708 18.73 43.84 -107.32
CA ILE A 708 19.10 44.91 -106.37
C ILE A 708 17.85 45.49 -105.67
N ILE A 709 16.72 45.63 -106.36
CA ILE A 709 15.45 46.06 -105.74
C ILE A 709 14.94 44.97 -104.79
N SER A 710 14.96 43.70 -105.22
CA SER A 710 14.57 42.56 -104.40
C SER A 710 15.47 42.41 -103.17
N ALA A 711 16.79 42.60 -103.32
CA ALA A 711 17.75 42.61 -102.22
C ALA A 711 17.53 43.79 -101.26
N LYS A 712 17.09 44.97 -101.75
CA LYS A 712 16.69 46.08 -100.88
C LYS A 712 15.42 45.79 -100.08
N VAL A 713 14.39 45.22 -100.72
CA VAL A 713 13.14 44.83 -100.03
C VAL A 713 13.41 43.71 -99.03
N ALA A 714 14.25 42.73 -99.39
CA ALA A 714 14.72 41.70 -98.46
C ALA A 714 15.52 42.28 -97.29
N LYS A 715 16.38 43.28 -97.54
CA LYS A 715 17.10 44.01 -96.47
C LYS A 715 16.13 44.73 -95.54
N GLU A 716 15.15 45.46 -96.06
CA GLU A 716 14.15 46.16 -95.24
C GLU A 716 13.34 45.16 -94.40
N HIS A 717 12.93 44.03 -94.97
CA HIS A 717 12.25 42.97 -94.23
C HIS A 717 13.13 42.34 -93.14
N ILE A 718 14.43 42.11 -93.40
CA ILE A 718 15.39 41.65 -92.38
C ILE A 718 15.59 42.71 -91.29
N GLU A 719 15.69 43.99 -91.64
CA GLU A 719 15.81 45.08 -90.67
C GLU A 719 14.56 45.21 -89.79
N ASP A 720 13.36 44.96 -90.32
CA ASP A 720 12.13 44.93 -89.53
C ASP A 720 12.03 43.67 -88.66
N ASN A 721 12.40 42.49 -89.17
CA ASN A 721 12.47 41.27 -88.37
C ASN A 721 13.47 41.43 -87.19
N LEU A 722 14.65 42.01 -87.43
CA LEU A 722 15.65 42.31 -86.39
C LEU A 722 15.14 43.34 -85.37
N LYS A 723 14.29 44.30 -85.76
CA LYS A 723 13.64 45.22 -84.80
C LYS A 723 12.63 44.48 -83.93
N SER A 724 11.84 43.57 -84.52
CA SER A 724 10.91 42.72 -83.77
C SER A 724 11.64 41.79 -82.80
N GLU A 725 12.76 41.19 -83.23
CA GLU A 725 13.62 40.35 -82.39
C GLU A 725 14.29 41.15 -81.26
N LEU A 726 14.80 42.36 -81.53
CA LEU A 726 15.32 43.25 -80.50
C LEU A 726 14.25 43.71 -79.50
N LEU A 727 13.01 43.90 -79.94
CA LEU A 727 11.88 44.19 -79.04
C LEU A 727 11.54 42.99 -78.16
N PHE A 728 11.48 41.78 -78.75
CA PHE A 728 11.23 40.54 -78.02
C PHE A 728 12.32 40.26 -76.97
N LEU A 729 13.59 40.30 -77.36
CA LEU A 729 14.73 40.11 -76.45
C LEU A 729 14.76 41.16 -75.32
N LYS A 730 14.29 42.38 -75.58
CA LYS A 730 14.18 43.43 -74.56
C LYS A 730 13.03 43.19 -73.59
N ASP A 731 11.91 42.65 -74.06
CA ASP A 731 10.77 42.28 -73.22
C ASP A 731 11.11 41.05 -72.35
N GLN A 732 11.78 40.05 -72.94
CA GLN A 732 12.34 38.90 -72.22
C GLN A 732 13.32 39.35 -71.13
N LEU A 733 14.28 40.23 -71.45
CA LEU A 733 15.24 40.76 -70.46
C LEU A 733 14.54 41.48 -69.29
N LEU A 734 13.44 42.19 -69.55
CA LEU A 734 12.64 42.84 -68.51
C LEU A 734 11.89 41.82 -67.64
N CYS A 735 11.36 40.75 -68.22
CA CYS A 735 10.74 39.65 -67.49
C CYS A 735 11.76 38.93 -66.59
N GLU A 736 12.90 38.52 -67.15
CA GLU A 736 14.00 37.89 -66.40
C GLU A 736 14.52 38.79 -65.27
N GLN A 737 14.60 40.10 -65.50
CA GLN A 737 15.01 41.06 -64.47
C GLN A 737 13.97 41.23 -63.35
N GLN A 738 12.68 41.15 -63.67
CA GLN A 738 11.60 41.15 -62.67
C GLN A 738 11.57 39.83 -61.88
N GLU A 739 11.71 38.69 -62.53
CA GLU A 739 11.81 37.38 -61.88
C GLU A 739 13.01 37.31 -60.93
N LYS A 740 14.16 37.82 -61.38
CA LYS A 740 15.34 37.98 -60.52
C LYS A 740 15.03 38.85 -59.29
N SER A 741 14.36 39.99 -59.45
CA SER A 741 13.98 40.84 -58.31
C SER A 741 13.06 40.11 -57.33
N ASN A 742 12.09 39.35 -57.84
CA ASN A 742 11.18 38.54 -57.02
C ASN A 742 11.93 37.46 -56.23
N LEU A 743 12.93 36.81 -56.85
CA LEU A 743 13.79 35.81 -56.20
C LEU A 743 14.71 36.45 -55.15
N GLU A 744 15.29 37.62 -55.42
CA GLU A 744 16.11 38.37 -54.44
C GLU A 744 15.27 38.82 -53.23
N GLU A 745 14.01 39.23 -53.44
CA GLU A 745 13.08 39.53 -52.36
C GLU A 745 12.67 38.27 -51.56
N ALA A 746 12.38 37.14 -52.23
CA ALA A 746 12.05 35.88 -51.57
C ALA A 746 13.21 35.37 -50.70
N MET A 747 14.44 35.32 -51.23
CA MET A 747 15.62 34.94 -50.45
C MET A 747 15.87 35.91 -49.27
N SER A 748 15.60 37.20 -49.45
CA SER A 748 15.73 38.19 -48.36
C SER A 748 14.70 37.96 -47.25
N GLN A 749 13.48 37.52 -47.59
CA GLN A 749 12.45 37.13 -46.62
C GLN A 749 12.83 35.84 -45.88
N GLU A 750 13.32 34.81 -46.59
CA GLU A 750 13.82 33.57 -45.98
C GLU A 750 14.99 33.83 -45.01
N ILE A 751 15.97 34.65 -45.41
CA ILE A 751 17.09 35.06 -44.53
C ILE A 751 16.57 35.76 -43.28
N SER A 752 15.58 36.65 -43.42
CA SER A 752 14.97 37.37 -42.29
C SER A 752 14.22 36.42 -41.35
N GLN A 753 13.53 35.41 -41.90
CA GLN A 753 12.81 34.39 -41.13
C GLN A 753 13.78 33.47 -40.38
N ILE A 754 14.87 33.04 -41.02
CA ILE A 754 15.95 32.24 -40.39
C ILE A 754 16.63 33.04 -39.27
N GLN A 755 16.88 34.34 -39.48
CA GLN A 755 17.42 35.22 -38.42
C GLN A 755 16.47 35.34 -37.22
N HIS A 756 15.16 35.44 -37.46
CA HIS A 756 14.17 35.50 -36.39
C HIS A 756 14.11 34.20 -35.55
N GLU A 757 14.10 33.04 -36.21
CA GLU A 757 14.14 31.75 -35.49
C GLU A 757 15.48 31.54 -34.77
N LEU A 758 16.61 32.03 -35.32
CA LEU A 758 17.90 32.02 -34.62
C LEU A 758 17.87 32.82 -33.31
N ASP A 759 17.28 34.02 -33.30
CA ASP A 759 17.18 34.84 -32.10
C ASP A 759 16.22 34.24 -31.05
N LYS A 760 15.14 33.61 -31.50
CA LYS A 760 14.24 32.83 -30.65
C LYS A 760 14.94 31.62 -30.02
N HIS A 761 15.78 30.91 -30.78
CA HIS A 761 16.62 29.83 -30.25
C HIS A 761 17.65 30.33 -29.21
N LYS A 762 18.22 31.53 -29.37
CA LYS A 762 19.07 32.16 -28.34
C LYS A 762 18.30 32.43 -27.05
N GLY A 763 17.06 32.93 -27.15
CA GLY A 763 16.18 33.16 -25.99
C GLY A 763 15.90 31.86 -25.22
N LEU A 764 15.42 30.83 -25.91
CA LEU A 764 15.15 29.51 -25.32
C LEU A 764 16.40 28.85 -24.71
N LYS A 765 17.58 29.10 -25.27
CA LYS A 765 18.84 28.64 -24.68
C LYS A 765 19.11 29.31 -23.32
N SER A 766 18.88 30.62 -23.21
CA SER A 766 19.04 31.36 -21.95
C SER A 766 18.09 30.84 -20.87
N GLU A 767 16.81 30.62 -21.22
CA GLU A 767 15.81 30.04 -20.31
C GLU A 767 16.19 28.62 -19.87
N LEU A 768 16.67 27.79 -20.80
CA LEU A 768 17.16 26.44 -20.49
C LEU A 768 18.36 26.46 -19.52
N ASP A 769 19.29 27.40 -19.68
CA ASP A 769 20.45 27.52 -18.80
C ASP A 769 20.06 28.04 -17.40
N GLU A 770 19.04 28.91 -17.30
CA GLU A 770 18.44 29.31 -16.01
C GLU A 770 17.70 28.14 -15.33
N ILE A 771 16.94 27.34 -16.08
CA ILE A 771 16.30 26.11 -15.58
C ILE A 771 17.33 25.09 -15.08
N LYS A 772 18.46 24.91 -15.78
CA LYS A 772 19.57 24.04 -15.31
C LYS A 772 20.13 24.52 -13.97
N LYS A 773 20.31 25.84 -13.80
CA LYS A 773 20.79 26.42 -12.54
C LYS A 773 19.81 26.16 -11.39
N LEU A 774 18.52 26.45 -11.60
CA LEU A 774 17.46 26.16 -10.63
C LEU A 774 17.38 24.66 -10.27
N LYS A 775 17.55 23.78 -11.26
CA LYS A 775 17.62 22.33 -11.04
C LYS A 775 18.80 21.95 -10.14
N ALA A 776 20.00 22.45 -10.42
CA ALA A 776 21.19 22.17 -9.60
C ALA A 776 21.02 22.67 -8.15
N GLU A 777 20.41 23.84 -7.95
CA GLU A 777 20.08 24.35 -6.62
C GLU A 777 19.06 23.47 -5.87
N LEU A 778 18.08 22.89 -6.58
CA LEU A 778 17.11 21.96 -5.99
C LEU A 778 17.75 20.60 -5.65
N GLU A 779 18.61 20.06 -6.52
CA GLU A 779 19.38 18.84 -6.24
C GLU A 779 20.33 19.02 -5.03
N GLY A 780 20.94 20.20 -4.89
CA GLY A 780 21.71 20.57 -3.69
C GLY A 780 20.86 20.65 -2.40
N LYS A 781 19.60 21.10 -2.50
CA LYS A 781 18.67 21.11 -1.35
C LYS A 781 18.24 19.68 -0.97
N VAL A 782 17.89 18.84 -1.94
CA VAL A 782 17.49 17.44 -1.71
C VAL A 782 18.61 16.65 -1.04
N THR A 783 19.84 16.74 -1.54
CA THR A 783 21.00 16.04 -0.95
C THR A 783 21.33 16.53 0.46
N SER A 784 21.11 17.82 0.76
CA SER A 784 21.23 18.37 2.12
C SER A 784 20.14 17.82 3.06
N THR A 785 18.88 17.76 2.63
CA THR A 785 17.80 17.17 3.44
C THR A 785 17.97 15.67 3.68
N ASP A 786 18.47 14.92 2.70
CA ASP A 786 18.80 13.50 2.85
C ASP A 786 19.91 13.28 3.90
N CYS A 787 20.91 14.16 3.94
CA CYS A 787 21.97 14.13 4.95
C CYS A 787 21.42 14.39 6.37
N GLN A 788 20.49 15.34 6.50
CA GLN A 788 19.80 15.61 7.77
C GLN A 788 18.93 14.41 8.22
N LEU A 789 18.15 13.82 7.30
CA LEU A 789 17.33 12.64 7.59
C LEU A 789 18.18 11.45 8.05
N ARG A 790 19.31 11.16 7.38
CA ARG A 790 20.25 10.11 7.83
C ARG A 790 20.79 10.39 9.23
N THR A 791 21.14 11.65 9.52
CA THR A 791 21.65 12.04 10.85
C THR A 791 20.59 11.83 11.95
N ILE A 792 19.33 12.16 11.68
CA ILE A 792 18.20 11.91 12.58
C ILE A 792 17.95 10.40 12.75
N GLN A 793 18.01 9.62 11.66
CA GLN A 793 17.85 8.18 11.68
C GLN A 793 18.94 7.49 12.52
N ASP A 794 20.21 7.87 12.36
CA ASP A 794 21.33 7.39 13.17
C ASP A 794 21.18 7.74 14.65
N HIS A 795 20.66 8.94 14.96
CA HIS A 795 20.37 9.34 16.34
C HIS A 795 19.26 8.50 16.95
N ASN A 796 18.14 8.34 16.23
CA ASN A 796 17.01 7.52 16.67
C ASN A 796 17.42 6.06 16.88
N GLN A 797 18.24 5.49 16.01
CA GLN A 797 18.74 4.12 16.16
C GLN A 797 19.62 3.97 17.41
N LYS A 798 20.48 4.94 17.73
CA LYS A 798 21.29 4.95 18.98
C LYS A 798 20.39 5.03 20.22
N THR A 799 19.34 5.85 20.18
CA THR A 799 18.36 5.96 21.28
C THR A 799 17.57 4.67 21.47
N ILE A 800 17.09 4.04 20.39
CA ILE A 800 16.42 2.74 20.41
C ILE A 800 17.33 1.67 21.04
N ASN A 801 18.58 1.56 20.60
CA ASN A 801 19.54 0.59 21.13
C ASN A 801 19.80 0.81 22.64
N THR A 802 19.85 2.08 23.07
CA THR A 802 20.04 2.45 24.49
C THR A 802 18.84 2.05 25.34
N LEU A 803 17.63 2.35 24.89
CA LEU A 803 16.39 1.95 25.55
C LEU A 803 16.24 0.42 25.62
N GLN A 804 16.63 -0.30 24.57
CA GLN A 804 16.66 -1.77 24.57
C GLN A 804 17.62 -2.34 25.62
N SER A 805 18.80 -1.74 25.82
CA SER A 805 19.71 -2.13 26.91
C SER A 805 19.06 -1.95 28.29
N GLN A 806 18.47 -0.78 28.52
CA GLN A 806 17.79 -0.47 29.79
C GLN A 806 16.62 -1.41 30.08
N VAL A 807 15.80 -1.75 29.06
CA VAL A 807 14.71 -2.73 29.19
C VAL A 807 15.26 -4.12 29.55
N ASN A 808 16.37 -4.55 28.94
CA ASN A 808 17.01 -5.84 29.26
C ASN A 808 17.61 -5.86 30.68
N GLU A 809 18.25 -4.77 31.11
CA GLU A 809 18.77 -4.62 32.48
C GLU A 809 17.66 -4.66 33.52
N LEU A 810 16.57 -3.91 33.31
CA LEU A 810 15.38 -3.94 34.18
C LEU A 810 14.70 -5.31 34.20
N LYS A 811 14.62 -6.00 33.06
CA LYS A 811 14.10 -7.37 32.97
C LYS A 811 14.93 -8.36 33.78
N ASN A 812 16.27 -8.28 33.69
CA ASN A 812 17.18 -9.13 34.45
C ASN A 812 17.09 -8.84 35.95
N SER A 813 17.01 -7.55 36.34
CA SER A 813 16.80 -7.12 37.73
C SER A 813 15.48 -7.65 38.30
N LYS A 814 14.37 -7.57 37.52
CA LYS A 814 13.08 -8.14 37.89
C LYS A 814 13.17 -9.64 38.18
N ILE A 815 13.79 -10.41 37.28
CA ILE A 815 13.96 -11.88 37.45
C ILE A 815 14.75 -12.20 38.73
N ALA A 816 15.82 -11.43 39.03
CA ALA A 816 16.59 -11.61 40.25
C ALA A 816 15.78 -11.32 41.52
N LEU A 817 14.97 -10.24 41.52
CA LEU A 817 14.08 -9.89 42.63
C LEU A 817 12.95 -10.91 42.83
N GLU A 818 12.37 -11.44 41.74
CA GLU A 818 11.37 -12.50 41.80
C GLU A 818 11.95 -13.80 42.39
N ALA A 819 13.19 -14.15 42.06
CA ALA A 819 13.90 -15.28 42.64
C ALA A 819 14.19 -15.10 44.14
N GLU A 820 14.59 -13.91 44.60
CA GLU A 820 14.75 -13.63 46.03
C GLU A 820 13.41 -13.64 46.79
N LEU A 821 12.34 -13.10 46.20
CA LEU A 821 10.99 -13.19 46.79
C LEU A 821 10.53 -14.64 46.94
N ALA A 822 10.85 -15.52 45.97
CA ALA A 822 10.57 -16.94 46.07
C ALA A 822 11.34 -17.62 47.22
N LYS A 823 12.64 -17.33 47.36
CA LYS A 823 13.46 -17.83 48.50
C LYS A 823 12.92 -17.36 49.85
N MET A 824 12.55 -16.09 49.97
CA MET A 824 12.02 -15.52 51.21
C MET A 824 10.66 -16.12 51.57
N ARG A 825 9.77 -16.35 50.58
CA ARG A 825 8.50 -17.07 50.79
C ARG A 825 8.73 -18.50 51.27
N ALA A 826 9.65 -19.24 50.65
CA ALA A 826 9.99 -20.60 51.09
C ALA A 826 10.52 -20.62 52.54
N LYS A 827 11.37 -19.65 52.90
CA LYS A 827 11.89 -19.51 54.28
C LYS A 827 10.78 -19.20 55.29
N VAL A 828 9.84 -18.31 54.97
CA VAL A 828 8.67 -18.02 55.82
C VAL A 828 7.81 -19.28 55.98
N SER A 829 7.56 -20.03 54.90
CA SER A 829 6.81 -21.29 54.96
C SER A 829 7.48 -22.34 55.86
N SER A 830 8.81 -22.46 55.83
CA SER A 830 9.55 -23.37 56.71
C SER A 830 9.42 -22.95 58.18
N LEU A 831 9.63 -21.66 58.47
CA LEU A 831 9.54 -21.13 59.84
C LEU A 831 8.12 -21.22 60.41
N GLN A 832 7.08 -21.14 59.58
CA GLN A 832 5.70 -21.38 60.01
C GLN A 832 5.50 -22.84 60.43
N VAL A 833 5.98 -23.81 59.63
CA VAL A 833 5.90 -25.24 59.98
C VAL A 833 6.67 -25.55 61.27
N ASP A 834 7.85 -24.96 61.45
CA ASP A 834 8.64 -25.10 62.68
C ASP A 834 7.91 -24.51 63.90
N LEU A 835 7.25 -23.36 63.74
CA LEU A 835 6.42 -22.74 64.78
C LEU A 835 5.21 -23.61 65.13
N ASP A 836 4.42 -24.04 64.14
CA ASP A 836 3.24 -24.88 64.32
C ASP A 836 3.58 -26.20 65.05
N ASN A 837 4.71 -26.81 64.69
CA ASN A 837 5.27 -27.98 65.37
C ASN A 837 5.62 -27.68 66.84
N SER A 838 6.30 -26.54 67.10
CA SER A 838 6.65 -26.13 68.46
C SER A 838 5.41 -25.86 69.33
N GLU A 839 4.37 -25.25 68.77
CA GLU A 839 3.09 -25.02 69.44
C GLU A 839 2.31 -26.31 69.70
N ALA A 840 2.40 -27.30 68.79
CA ALA A 840 1.84 -28.64 69.03
C ALA A 840 2.54 -29.32 70.21
N VAL A 841 3.88 -29.35 70.24
CA VAL A 841 4.67 -29.92 71.33
C VAL A 841 4.37 -29.24 72.67
N GLN A 842 4.27 -27.91 72.70
CA GLN A 842 3.90 -27.18 73.92
C GLN A 842 2.48 -27.54 74.41
N ARG A 843 1.49 -27.60 73.51
CA ARG A 843 0.12 -28.01 73.86
C ARG A 843 0.08 -29.41 74.45
N ASP A 844 0.83 -30.36 73.90
CA ASP A 844 0.85 -31.73 74.40
C ASP A 844 1.62 -31.87 75.72
N PHE A 845 2.69 -31.10 75.93
CA PHE A 845 3.35 -31.02 77.25
C PHE A 845 2.41 -30.46 78.33
N VAL A 846 1.61 -29.44 78.00
CA VAL A 846 0.58 -28.90 78.93
C VAL A 846 -0.48 -29.96 79.24
N LYS A 847 -1.02 -30.68 78.24
CA LYS A 847 -1.97 -31.79 78.48
C LYS A 847 -1.37 -32.90 79.35
N LEU A 848 -0.13 -33.30 79.09
CA LEU A 848 0.55 -34.35 79.83
C LEU A 848 0.80 -33.95 81.30
N SER A 849 1.25 -32.72 81.54
CA SER A 849 1.49 -32.20 82.89
C SER A 849 0.19 -32.06 83.71
N GLN A 850 -0.91 -31.61 83.08
CA GLN A 850 -2.24 -31.61 83.70
C GLN A 850 -2.74 -33.02 84.02
N SER A 851 -2.61 -33.96 83.07
CA SER A 851 -2.99 -35.37 83.27
C SER A 851 -2.22 -36.00 84.44
N LEU A 852 -0.91 -35.74 84.52
CA LEU A 852 -0.06 -36.20 85.62
C LEU A 852 -0.47 -35.59 86.96
N GLN A 853 -0.78 -34.29 87.02
CA GLN A 853 -1.30 -33.65 88.23
C GLN A 853 -2.63 -34.27 88.69
N ILE A 854 -3.56 -34.53 87.77
CA ILE A 854 -4.84 -35.20 88.06
C ILE A 854 -4.61 -36.63 88.59
N GLN A 855 -3.65 -37.38 88.02
CA GLN A 855 -3.31 -38.71 88.51
C GLN A 855 -2.66 -38.68 89.90
N LEU A 856 -1.73 -37.76 90.15
CA LEU A 856 -1.09 -37.58 91.45
C LEU A 856 -2.10 -37.18 92.53
N GLU A 857 -3.05 -36.30 92.21
CA GLU A 857 -4.08 -35.89 93.18
C GLU A 857 -5.09 -37.00 93.47
N LYS A 858 -5.44 -37.82 92.46
CA LYS A 858 -6.21 -39.07 92.67
C LYS A 858 -5.49 -40.06 93.58
N ILE A 859 -4.15 -40.16 93.48
CA ILE A 859 -3.35 -41.03 94.36
C ILE A 859 -3.36 -40.49 95.80
N ARG A 860 -3.12 -39.18 96.00
CA ARG A 860 -3.17 -38.55 97.34
C ARG A 860 -4.53 -38.66 98.00
N ALA A 861 -5.61 -38.47 97.24
CA ALA A 861 -6.98 -38.66 97.74
C ALA A 861 -7.22 -40.10 98.20
N ALA A 862 -6.60 -41.09 97.54
CA ALA A 862 -6.67 -42.50 97.94
C ALA A 862 -5.75 -42.87 99.12
N GLU A 863 -4.71 -42.08 99.43
CA GLU A 863 -3.84 -42.31 100.59
C GLU A 863 -4.48 -41.93 101.94
N HIS A 864 -5.54 -41.13 101.94
CA HIS A 864 -6.24 -40.74 103.17
C HIS A 864 -7.22 -41.80 103.74
N GLU A 865 -7.46 -42.91 103.03
CA GLU A 865 -8.24 -44.07 103.52
C GLU A 865 -7.40 -45.38 103.55
N VAL A 866 -6.37 -45.44 104.39
CA VAL A 866 -5.69 -46.72 104.69
C VAL A 866 -6.55 -47.58 105.62
N ARG A 867 -7.66 -48.11 105.10
CA ARG A 867 -8.48 -49.10 105.80
C ARG A 867 -7.77 -50.45 105.76
N TRP A 868 -7.40 -50.97 106.93
CA TRP A 868 -6.99 -52.36 107.08
C TRP A 868 -8.13 -53.26 106.63
N GLN A 869 -7.94 -54.01 105.53
CA GLN A 869 -9.00 -54.86 104.99
C GLN A 869 -9.28 -56.03 105.93
N HIS A 870 -10.55 -56.32 106.22
CA HIS A 870 -10.89 -57.50 107.00
C HIS A 870 -10.77 -58.74 106.13
N GLU A 871 -10.38 -59.88 106.73
CA GLU A 871 -10.19 -61.12 105.99
C GLU A 871 -11.49 -61.71 105.45
N GLU A 872 -12.64 -61.26 105.96
CA GLU A 872 -13.98 -61.67 105.52
C GLU A 872 -14.38 -60.97 104.20
N ASP A 873 -13.97 -59.71 103.99
CA ASP A 873 -14.42 -58.87 102.87
C ASP A 873 -13.70 -59.15 101.53
N ILE A 874 -12.59 -59.90 101.55
CA ILE A 874 -11.68 -60.03 100.39
C ILE A 874 -11.53 -61.49 99.96
N GLU A 875 -12.17 -61.87 98.86
CA GLU A 875 -12.12 -63.24 98.32
C GLU A 875 -10.91 -63.51 97.42
N GLU A 876 -10.26 -62.48 96.87
CA GLU A 876 -9.15 -62.57 95.91
C GLU A 876 -7.90 -61.77 96.31
N CYS A 877 -6.72 -62.22 95.88
CA CYS A 877 -5.47 -61.50 96.13
C CYS A 877 -5.42 -60.14 95.40
N SER A 878 -5.18 -59.05 96.13
CA SER A 878 -5.11 -57.66 95.61
C SER A 878 -3.99 -57.38 94.58
N ASN A 879 -3.18 -58.37 94.18
CA ASN A 879 -2.21 -58.24 93.08
C ASN A 879 -2.56 -59.20 91.94
N CYS A 880 -2.40 -60.51 92.14
CA CYS A 880 -2.61 -61.52 91.10
C CYS A 880 -4.09 -61.92 90.84
N ARG A 881 -5.05 -61.37 91.60
CA ARG A 881 -6.50 -61.67 91.52
C ARG A 881 -6.86 -63.17 91.62
N GLN A 882 -5.96 -63.96 92.22
CA GLN A 882 -6.23 -65.37 92.48
C GLN A 882 -7.12 -65.51 93.73
N PRO A 883 -8.19 -66.32 93.69
CA PRO A 883 -9.06 -66.53 94.83
C PRO A 883 -8.32 -67.22 95.99
N PHE A 884 -8.71 -66.88 97.21
CA PHE A 884 -8.20 -67.49 98.43
C PHE A 884 -8.88 -68.83 98.72
N SER A 885 -8.17 -69.73 99.38
CA SER A 885 -8.64 -71.07 99.70
C SER A 885 -8.04 -71.55 101.02
N VAL A 886 -8.49 -72.71 101.51
CA VAL A 886 -7.95 -73.31 102.76
C VAL A 886 -6.43 -73.53 102.70
N THR A 887 -5.87 -73.78 101.51
CA THR A 887 -4.43 -73.90 101.28
C THR A 887 -3.75 -72.56 100.97
N LYS A 888 -4.44 -71.61 100.32
CA LYS A 888 -3.91 -70.28 99.97
C LYS A 888 -4.41 -69.23 100.97
N ARG A 889 -3.66 -69.05 102.07
CA ARG A 889 -4.01 -68.15 103.18
C ARG A 889 -3.90 -66.65 102.82
N LYS A 890 -4.73 -65.84 103.48
CA LYS A 890 -4.78 -64.37 103.38
C LYS A 890 -3.68 -63.73 104.21
N HIS A 891 -3.04 -62.68 103.67
CA HIS A 891 -1.97 -61.93 104.34
C HIS A 891 -2.04 -60.44 103.99
N HIS A 892 -1.87 -59.55 104.97
CA HIS A 892 -1.89 -58.10 104.74
C HIS A 892 -0.53 -57.54 104.31
N CYS A 893 -0.53 -56.52 103.45
CA CYS A 893 0.59 -55.59 103.34
C CYS A 893 0.61 -54.69 104.57
N ARG A 894 1.72 -54.64 105.31
CA ARG A 894 1.86 -53.85 106.55
C ARG A 894 2.01 -52.34 106.30
N HIS A 895 2.02 -51.91 105.03
CA HIS A 895 2.02 -50.49 104.65
C HIS A 895 0.65 -50.02 104.17
N CYS A 896 0.05 -50.68 103.16
CA CYS A 896 -1.23 -50.24 102.57
C CYS A 896 -2.48 -50.97 103.11
N GLY A 897 -2.35 -51.88 104.08
CA GLY A 897 -3.49 -52.58 104.71
C GLY A 897 -4.26 -53.58 103.84
N LYS A 898 -3.92 -53.72 102.55
CA LYS A 898 -4.60 -54.60 101.60
C LYS A 898 -4.18 -56.08 101.74
N ILE A 899 -5.06 -57.00 101.36
CA ILE A 899 -4.87 -58.45 101.47
C ILE A 899 -4.31 -59.05 100.16
N PHE A 900 -3.30 -59.90 100.29
CA PHE A 900 -2.61 -60.62 99.22
C PHE A 900 -2.33 -62.07 99.64
N CYS A 901 -1.95 -62.91 98.67
CA CYS A 901 -1.39 -64.23 98.93
C CYS A 901 0.10 -64.16 99.25
N ASN A 902 0.68 -65.24 99.78
CA ASN A 902 2.10 -65.28 100.19
C ASN A 902 3.06 -64.96 99.03
N ASP A 903 2.75 -65.45 97.83
CA ASP A 903 3.56 -65.25 96.61
C ASP A 903 3.59 -63.78 96.16
N CYS A 904 2.59 -62.98 96.56
CA CYS A 904 2.49 -61.54 96.31
C CYS A 904 2.85 -60.67 97.54
N LEU A 905 3.35 -61.28 98.62
CA LEU A 905 3.96 -60.62 99.78
C LEU A 905 5.37 -61.19 100.12
N PRO A 906 6.29 -61.36 99.15
CA PRO A 906 7.61 -61.92 99.42
C PRO A 906 8.55 -60.90 100.09
N LYS A 907 8.32 -59.59 99.89
CA LYS A 907 9.26 -58.54 100.29
C LYS A 907 9.01 -58.04 101.72
N ILE A 908 10.11 -57.72 102.40
CA ILE A 908 10.14 -57.20 103.77
C ILE A 908 10.86 -55.86 103.75
N VAL A 909 10.31 -54.86 104.43
CA VAL A 909 10.94 -53.54 104.64
C VAL A 909 10.96 -53.21 106.12
N ASN A 910 11.98 -52.49 106.58
CA ASN A 910 12.06 -52.00 107.95
C ASN A 910 11.29 -50.68 108.06
N SER A 911 10.12 -50.71 108.70
CA SER A 911 9.21 -49.56 108.76
C SER A 911 8.74 -49.22 110.18
N GLY A 912 8.22 -48.00 110.34
CA GLY A 912 7.78 -47.44 111.61
C GLY A 912 8.94 -46.96 112.53
N PRO A 913 8.62 -46.29 113.66
CA PRO A 913 9.63 -45.63 114.51
C PRO A 913 10.66 -46.55 115.17
N SER A 914 10.44 -47.87 115.13
CA SER A 914 11.35 -48.88 115.68
C SER A 914 11.98 -49.79 114.61
N LEU A 915 11.94 -49.39 113.33
CA LEU A 915 12.59 -50.07 112.20
C LEU A 915 12.31 -51.58 112.13
N ARG A 916 11.07 -51.99 112.45
CA ARG A 916 10.72 -53.42 112.53
C ARG A 916 10.51 -54.01 111.13
N PRO A 917 11.01 -55.24 110.87
CA PRO A 917 10.81 -55.91 109.60
C PRO A 917 9.33 -56.21 109.37
N SER A 918 8.77 -55.63 108.32
CA SER A 918 7.34 -55.65 107.98
C SER A 918 7.14 -56.12 106.54
N ARG A 919 6.30 -57.14 106.33
CA ARG A 919 5.99 -57.63 104.97
C ARG A 919 5.12 -56.64 104.18
N VAL A 920 5.52 -56.31 102.97
CA VAL A 920 4.83 -55.35 102.09
C VAL A 920 4.73 -55.89 100.66
N CYS A 921 3.70 -55.46 99.93
CA CYS A 921 3.55 -55.83 98.52
C CYS A 921 4.56 -55.08 97.65
N ASP A 922 4.76 -55.52 96.41
CA ASP A 922 5.77 -54.98 95.51
C ASP A 922 5.64 -53.47 95.26
N VAL A 923 4.42 -52.96 95.08
CA VAL A 923 4.14 -51.51 94.93
C VAL A 923 4.62 -50.74 96.17
N CYS A 924 4.25 -51.21 97.37
CA CYS A 924 4.67 -50.60 98.63
C CYS A 924 6.17 -50.73 98.89
N HIS A 925 6.81 -51.80 98.42
CA HIS A 925 8.27 -51.92 98.48
C HIS A 925 8.95 -50.86 97.61
N THR A 926 8.49 -50.65 96.37
CA THR A 926 9.01 -49.62 95.48
C THR A 926 8.85 -48.20 96.06
N ILE A 927 7.76 -47.94 96.78
CA ILE A 927 7.52 -46.63 97.44
C ILE A 927 8.42 -46.46 98.68
N LEU A 928 8.64 -47.52 99.47
CA LEU A 928 9.36 -47.43 100.75
C LEU A 928 10.88 -47.64 100.65
N VAL A 929 11.38 -48.23 99.57
CA VAL A 929 12.82 -48.49 99.35
C VAL A 929 13.33 -47.63 98.20
N ARG A 930 14.14 -46.62 98.50
CA ARG A 930 14.62 -45.60 97.54
C ARG A 930 15.34 -46.18 96.33
N ASP A 931 16.04 -47.29 96.49
CA ASP A 931 16.87 -47.92 95.45
C ASP A 931 16.17 -49.11 94.76
N ALA A 932 14.85 -49.27 94.96
CA ALA A 932 14.08 -50.31 94.29
C ALA A 932 13.74 -49.94 92.85
N THR A 933 13.88 -50.89 91.92
CA THR A 933 13.43 -50.74 90.54
C THR A 933 11.93 -50.40 90.49
N PRO A 934 11.48 -49.45 89.65
CA PRO A 934 10.07 -49.09 89.53
C PRO A 934 9.20 -50.31 89.23
N TYR A 935 8.06 -50.43 89.92
CA TYR A 935 7.14 -51.59 89.80
C TYR A 935 6.68 -51.88 88.36
N PHE A 936 6.67 -50.86 87.50
CA PHE A 936 6.23 -50.92 86.10
C PHE A 936 7.37 -51.11 85.08
N SER A 937 8.63 -51.19 85.51
CA SER A 937 9.78 -51.37 84.61
C SER A 937 10.12 -52.84 84.45
N THR A 938 9.48 -53.52 83.50
CA THR A 938 9.80 -54.94 83.18
C THR A 938 11.00 -55.13 82.26
N GLU A 939 11.45 -54.12 81.52
CA GLU A 939 12.64 -54.22 80.64
C GLU A 939 13.49 -52.92 80.65
N LEU A 940 14.78 -53.06 80.30
CA LEU A 940 15.74 -51.97 80.17
C LEU A 940 15.54 -51.21 78.84
N PRO A 941 15.62 -49.86 78.80
CA PRO A 941 15.59 -49.12 77.55
C PRO A 941 16.80 -49.48 76.68
N GLN A 942 16.56 -49.91 75.43
CA GLN A 942 17.61 -50.00 74.43
C GLN A 942 18.06 -48.59 74.04
N SER A 943 19.38 -48.36 73.98
CA SER A 943 19.96 -47.12 73.46
C SER A 943 19.78 -47.07 71.94
N PRO A 944 19.29 -45.96 71.36
CA PRO A 944 19.33 -45.76 69.92
C PRO A 944 20.75 -45.39 69.47
N ASP A 945 21.20 -46.02 68.39
CA ASP A 945 22.25 -45.50 67.50
C ASP A 945 21.68 -44.38 66.59
#